data_AF-A0A7C5X850-F1
#
_entry.id   AF-A0A7C5X850-F1
#
_cell.length_a   1.000
_cell.length_b   1.000
_cell.length_c   1.000
_cell.angle_alpha   90.00
_cell.angle_beta   90.00
_cell.angle_gamma   90.00
#
_symmetry.space_group_name_H-M   'P 1'
#
loop_
_entity.id
_entity.type
_entity.pdbx_description
1 polymer ?
#
loop_
_entity_poly.entity_id
_entity_poly.type
_entity_poly.pdbx_seq_one_letter_code
_entity_poly.pdbx_strand_id
1 'polypeptide(L)'
;MGRVRAAGREMLEAVEEFRRAVTRLIHEKPRLKSALEIDEAKARELAAATAKELSLFGGLNAGTKAYAALLSLAEGGIYGHAAAILLREGRLKDLLQNTPKTTYLKASELAGAAGESVHPSRAEKTKPAARALLLFFAGLDEDIFSKLSDVEAFIKRENTDKKKATHINLYRAGEKPPATPLAVLSVDERGAAHLVGGSLFEKLKEKIREMVYSQRGGVLPAGRLPSALGWLATDVTFHRNYVFAATTQPWQIKALRALLGKPEKIEIHHFSVTSEGLKPAVEMRWRREVLDSIVKEAGWEFIPGGVEKFDDLIRLRWDVVVNTVRKARDKLIQHVTCGEKRCGERKFDEMFRELEKFVAEVERWAGKRGKEADKFYRRAREYLAPALALLELTERPTEEALWRFALAFTAAVAGDGSVSRSDIRLVSGDGGAALLWLTALQKAGELAGFKPRLYVGGSYYRVEVSGMENAAALAALMPAVGLNPKAEKAINMFQEWAESRGKKGEAVKVDVKLEAVEKTSRGAKAVVAVKAGPWEAKYNVYLRGDAVELRFNSADAERAYQMAHVLKLLGVKAEPKAFEDRSGGRHKWLISASTDVLASKAVLPLFREVLARAVEEAAEKGWVEADTAERWAEKLREGVTIAEDKPKFVIRINNTGALDIVYMTTSAENLDRYAERLKSLGLEAGIHFTTKPPKNGKQGTLRITAEGVVKLAELSHHAEDPERRLEAAGWIKHLLARAEESGGEAAQEKLRKLVEEGAARGVSALTGLRREVEVDGERHVVEIRRAEARIEDGKLRIRVEAVVDGVAVEREYTFFRDRGNKTSGRVLTQADAPGGRKEDLKRLKALSTAIFGDAGSEVTGGRELRYTRRHLEHAMRFKEVKEAAERWLRGG
;
A
#
# COMPACT_ATOMS: atom_id res chain seq x y z
N MET A 1 -24.98 13.89 23.14
CA MET A 1 -23.61 13.60 23.65
C MET A 1 -22.82 12.61 22.79
N GLY A 2 -23.40 11.49 22.31
CA GLY A 2 -22.66 10.49 21.50
C GLY A 2 -22.02 11.01 20.19
N ARG A 3 -22.71 11.89 19.43
CA ARG A 3 -22.17 12.50 18.20
C ARG A 3 -21.06 13.55 18.44
N VAL A 4 -21.07 14.21 19.60
CA VAL A 4 -20.02 15.18 19.99
C VAL A 4 -18.75 14.44 20.45
N ARG A 5 -18.91 13.31 21.16
CA ARG A 5 -17.80 12.42 21.52
C ARG A 5 -17.22 11.63 20.32
N ALA A 6 -17.98 11.44 19.25
CA ALA A 6 -17.48 10.86 17.99
C ALA A 6 -16.63 11.87 17.21
N ALA A 7 -17.14 13.11 17.04
CA ALA A 7 -16.39 14.18 16.40
C ALA A 7 -15.10 14.57 17.17
N GLY A 8 -15.13 14.55 18.50
CA GLY A 8 -13.93 14.76 19.32
C GLY A 8 -12.90 13.64 19.18
N ARG A 9 -13.34 12.38 18.99
CA ARG A 9 -12.44 11.25 18.71
C ARG A 9 -11.83 11.30 17.31
N GLU A 10 -12.64 11.61 16.29
CA GLU A 10 -12.15 11.86 14.92
C GLU A 10 -11.13 13.02 14.88
N MET A 11 -11.33 14.03 15.71
CA MET A 11 -10.43 15.18 15.78
C MET A 11 -9.12 14.87 16.49
N LEU A 12 -9.16 14.07 17.57
CA LEU A 12 -7.95 13.54 18.21
C LEU A 12 -7.17 12.59 17.29
N GLU A 13 -7.86 11.79 16.47
CA GLU A 13 -7.22 10.98 15.43
C GLU A 13 -6.55 11.87 14.36
N ALA A 14 -7.21 12.94 13.90
CA ALA A 14 -6.62 13.91 12.97
C ALA A 14 -5.43 14.69 13.56
N VAL A 15 -5.45 14.95 14.87
CA VAL A 15 -4.33 15.55 15.62
C VAL A 15 -3.11 14.61 15.61
N GLU A 16 -3.33 13.31 15.82
CA GLU A 16 -2.27 12.30 15.73
C GLU A 16 -1.75 12.09 14.30
N GLU A 17 -2.62 12.19 13.30
CA GLU A 17 -2.20 12.18 11.89
C GLU A 17 -1.32 13.39 11.54
N PHE A 18 -1.68 14.58 12.01
CA PHE A 18 -0.85 15.78 11.87
C PHE A 18 0.52 15.58 12.51
N ARG A 19 0.57 15.01 13.72
CA ARG A 19 1.85 14.69 14.39
C ARG A 19 2.69 13.74 13.54
N ARG A 20 2.12 12.64 13.06
CA ARG A 20 2.80 11.68 12.17
C ARG A 20 3.28 12.33 10.88
N ALA A 21 2.52 13.27 10.32
CA ALA A 21 2.93 14.03 9.13
C ALA A 21 4.10 14.98 9.43
N VAL A 22 4.09 15.69 10.56
CA VAL A 22 5.20 16.56 10.98
C VAL A 22 6.45 15.76 11.32
N THR A 23 6.32 14.61 11.98
CA THR A 23 7.44 13.70 12.26
C THR A 23 8.07 13.18 10.97
N ARG A 24 7.25 12.79 9.98
CA ARG A 24 7.72 12.42 8.63
C ARG A 24 8.42 13.59 7.93
N LEU A 25 7.83 14.78 7.98
CA LEU A 25 8.41 15.98 7.38
C LEU A 25 9.77 16.38 7.98
N ILE A 26 9.95 16.23 9.30
CA ILE A 26 11.23 16.48 9.98
C ILE A 26 12.26 15.41 9.58
N HIS A 27 11.82 14.17 9.40
CA HIS A 27 12.66 13.08 8.93
C HIS A 27 13.16 13.33 7.51
N GLU A 28 12.27 13.81 6.62
CA GLU A 28 12.57 14.14 5.22
C GLU A 28 13.36 15.45 5.07
N LYS A 29 13.13 16.44 5.95
CA LYS A 29 13.80 17.74 5.96
C LYS A 29 14.33 18.11 7.36
N PRO A 30 15.49 17.56 7.77
CA PRO A 30 16.06 17.78 9.09
C PRO A 30 16.31 19.26 9.45
N ARG A 31 16.51 20.13 8.44
CA ARG A 31 16.68 21.59 8.64
C ARG A 31 15.44 22.26 9.25
N LEU A 32 14.25 21.68 9.11
CA LEU A 32 13.02 22.18 9.69
C LEU A 32 12.81 21.72 11.14
N LYS A 33 13.67 20.83 11.65
CA LYS A 33 13.54 20.23 12.98
C LYS A 33 13.40 21.28 14.08
N SER A 34 14.27 22.29 14.11
CA SER A 34 14.22 23.35 15.13
C SER A 34 12.90 24.14 15.12
N ALA A 35 12.25 24.27 13.96
CA ALA A 35 11.01 25.01 13.79
C ALA A 35 9.75 24.15 14.01
N LEU A 36 9.81 22.84 13.73
CA LEU A 36 8.64 21.97 13.64
C LEU A 36 8.63 20.79 14.62
N GLU A 37 9.74 20.49 15.31
CA GLU A 37 9.79 19.40 16.28
C GLU A 37 8.75 19.61 17.39
N ILE A 38 7.90 18.60 17.56
CA ILE A 38 6.78 18.67 18.49
C ILE A 38 7.26 18.16 19.85
N ASP A 39 7.35 19.07 20.82
CA ASP A 39 7.46 18.72 22.23
C ASP A 39 6.04 18.40 22.74
N GLU A 40 5.65 17.13 22.68
CA GLU A 40 4.28 16.69 22.99
C GLU A 40 3.85 17.03 24.41
N ALA A 41 4.78 16.95 25.37
CA ALA A 41 4.51 17.26 26.76
C ALA A 41 4.14 18.75 26.91
N LYS A 42 4.99 19.64 26.39
CA LYS A 42 4.72 21.09 26.41
C LYS A 42 3.51 21.48 25.58
N ALA A 43 3.22 20.76 24.49
CA ALA A 43 2.04 21.02 23.69
C ALA A 43 0.74 20.69 24.44
N ARG A 44 0.71 19.58 25.19
CA ARG A 44 -0.44 19.21 26.04
C ARG A 44 -0.62 20.18 27.20
N GLU A 45 0.47 20.60 27.84
CA GLU A 45 0.43 21.63 28.89
C GLU A 45 -0.10 22.96 28.35
N LEU A 46 0.39 23.42 27.19
CA LEU A 46 -0.12 24.63 26.54
C LEU A 46 -1.58 24.48 26.10
N ALA A 47 -2.00 23.28 25.67
CA ALA A 47 -3.36 23.04 25.24
C ALA A 47 -4.38 23.19 26.38
N ALA A 48 -4.00 22.78 27.58
CA ALA A 48 -4.79 22.88 28.81
C ALA A 48 -4.63 24.21 29.56
N ALA A 49 -3.66 25.05 29.19
CA ALA A 49 -3.32 26.28 29.89
C ALA A 49 -4.47 27.31 29.91
N THR A 50 -4.58 28.03 31.02
CA THR A 50 -5.49 29.17 31.18
C THR A 50 -4.88 30.46 30.57
N ALA A 51 -5.71 31.50 30.40
CA ALA A 51 -5.28 32.80 29.84
C ALA A 51 -4.08 33.43 30.58
N LYS A 52 -3.94 33.16 31.88
CA LYS A 52 -2.85 33.65 32.73
C LYS A 52 -1.57 32.83 32.55
N GLU A 53 -1.68 31.54 32.26
CA GLU A 53 -0.55 30.62 32.11
C GLU A 53 0.08 30.66 30.72
N LEU A 54 -0.60 31.22 29.70
CA LEU A 54 -0.05 31.33 28.34
C LEU A 54 1.30 32.08 28.26
N SER A 55 1.63 32.93 29.22
CA SER A 55 2.93 33.62 29.27
C SER A 55 4.10 32.69 29.64
N LEU A 56 3.82 31.53 30.24
CA LEU A 56 4.84 30.56 30.65
C LEU A 56 5.41 29.77 29.45
N PHE A 57 4.70 29.78 28.32
CA PHE A 57 5.05 29.01 27.12
C PHE A 57 5.80 29.86 26.07
N GLY A 58 6.59 30.83 26.53
CA GLY A 58 7.50 31.61 25.68
C GLY A 58 8.59 30.73 25.06
N GLY A 59 8.89 30.92 23.77
CA GLY A 59 9.99 30.21 23.09
C GLY A 59 9.63 28.88 22.45
N LEU A 60 8.37 28.45 22.48
CA LEU A 60 7.92 27.26 21.73
C LEU A 60 8.01 27.48 20.22
N ASN A 61 8.48 26.45 19.52
CA ASN A 61 8.56 26.43 18.06
C ASN A 61 7.18 26.30 17.40
N ALA A 62 7.12 26.49 16.07
CA ALA A 62 5.87 26.51 15.34
C ALA A 62 5.14 25.15 15.35
N GLY A 63 5.89 24.04 15.30
CA GLY A 63 5.31 22.69 15.36
C GLY A 63 4.61 22.40 16.68
N THR A 64 5.27 22.69 17.80
CA THR A 64 4.70 22.52 19.15
C THR A 64 3.48 23.41 19.36
N LYS A 65 3.52 24.67 18.91
CA LYS A 65 2.36 25.59 18.99
C LYS A 65 1.19 25.16 18.09
N ALA A 66 1.47 24.69 16.88
CA ALA A 66 0.43 24.18 15.98
C ALA A 66 -0.23 22.93 16.56
N TYR A 67 0.56 21.99 17.09
CA TYR A 67 0.05 20.79 17.75
C TYR A 67 -0.77 21.12 19.01
N ALA A 68 -0.27 22.03 19.85
CA ALA A 68 -0.98 22.51 21.04
C ALA A 68 -2.30 23.21 20.69
N ALA A 69 -2.33 24.02 19.64
CA ALA A 69 -3.55 24.68 19.17
C ALA A 69 -4.60 23.66 18.71
N LEU A 70 -4.19 22.57 18.05
CA LEU A 70 -5.07 21.50 17.61
C LEU A 70 -5.62 20.68 18.78
N LEU A 71 -4.76 20.29 19.72
CA LEU A 71 -5.17 19.62 20.97
C LEU A 71 -6.14 20.49 21.77
N SER A 72 -5.78 21.76 21.98
CA SER A 72 -6.59 22.73 22.71
C SER A 72 -7.94 22.93 22.03
N LEU A 73 -8.00 22.97 20.69
CA LEU A 73 -9.25 23.11 19.95
C LEU A 73 -10.12 21.86 20.04
N ALA A 74 -9.54 20.66 20.04
CA ALA A 74 -10.26 19.40 20.23
C ALA A 74 -10.86 19.28 21.65
N GLU A 75 -10.16 19.84 22.64
CA GLU A 75 -10.51 19.76 24.07
C GLU A 75 -11.28 21.00 24.57
N GLY A 76 -11.47 22.02 23.73
CA GLY A 76 -12.19 23.25 24.08
C GLY A 76 -11.38 24.25 24.92
N GLY A 77 -10.05 24.16 24.91
CA GLY A 77 -9.13 25.06 25.59
C GLY A 77 -8.98 26.44 24.93
N ILE A 78 -8.52 27.41 25.73
CA ILE A 78 -8.51 28.83 25.35
C ILE A 78 -7.50 29.15 24.24
N TYR A 79 -6.39 28.41 24.17
CA TYR A 79 -5.37 28.59 23.14
C TYR A 79 -5.88 28.15 21.76
N GLY A 80 -6.65 27.06 21.71
CA GLY A 80 -7.34 26.59 20.50
C GLY A 80 -8.38 27.59 20.00
N HIS A 81 -9.12 28.25 20.91
CA HIS A 81 -10.07 29.30 20.54
C HIS A 81 -9.37 30.55 20.00
N ALA A 82 -8.28 30.98 20.63
CA ALA A 82 -7.44 32.06 20.11
C ALA A 82 -6.88 31.75 18.71
N ALA A 83 -6.39 30.51 18.51
CA ALA A 83 -5.94 30.03 17.21
C ALA A 83 -7.08 30.05 16.19
N ALA A 84 -8.28 29.59 16.54
CA ALA A 84 -9.43 29.59 15.66
C ALA A 84 -9.85 31.00 15.21
N ILE A 85 -9.80 32.00 16.11
CA ILE A 85 -10.08 33.40 15.78
C ILE A 85 -9.03 33.94 14.80
N LEU A 86 -7.75 33.72 15.07
CA LEU A 86 -6.68 34.18 14.16
C LEU A 86 -6.77 33.50 12.78
N LEU A 87 -7.07 32.20 12.74
CA LEU A 87 -7.25 31.46 11.49
C LEU A 87 -8.48 31.97 10.72
N ARG A 88 -9.58 32.32 11.40
CA ARG A 88 -10.76 32.95 10.80
C ARG A 88 -10.42 34.27 10.11
N GLU A 89 -9.55 35.07 10.72
CA GLU A 89 -9.12 36.37 10.20
C GLU A 89 -7.89 36.28 9.26
N GLY A 90 -7.47 35.08 8.86
CA GLY A 90 -6.34 34.88 7.93
C GLY A 90 -4.95 35.16 8.55
N ARG A 91 -4.84 35.21 9.88
CA ARG A 91 -3.64 35.58 10.63
C ARG A 91 -2.84 34.36 11.10
N LEU A 92 -2.61 33.37 10.24
CA LEU A 92 -1.83 32.15 10.57
C LEU A 92 -0.41 32.49 11.05
N LYS A 93 0.22 33.51 10.45
CA LYS A 93 1.53 34.02 10.89
C LYS A 93 1.51 34.40 12.38
N ASP A 94 0.40 34.97 12.85
CA ASP A 94 0.27 35.39 14.24
C ASP A 94 0.07 34.22 15.22
N LEU A 95 -0.36 33.06 14.71
CA LEU A 95 -0.40 31.81 15.47
C LEU A 95 0.99 31.16 15.54
N LEU A 96 1.71 31.10 14.42
CA LEU A 96 2.96 30.35 14.34
C LEU A 96 4.19 31.13 14.81
N GLN A 97 4.22 32.45 14.65
CA GLN A 97 5.43 33.24 14.94
C GLN A 97 5.39 33.94 16.29
N ASN A 98 4.22 34.32 16.79
CA ASN A 98 4.13 34.98 18.08
C ASN A 98 4.24 33.97 19.25
N THR A 99 4.50 34.49 20.45
CA THR A 99 4.37 33.70 21.68
C THR A 99 2.89 33.41 21.96
N PRO A 100 2.55 32.32 22.67
CA PRO A 100 1.16 31.97 22.94
C PRO A 100 0.34 33.08 23.61
N LYS A 101 0.96 33.87 24.50
CA LYS A 101 0.32 35.04 25.11
C LYS A 101 -0.01 36.14 24.09
N THR A 102 0.93 36.47 23.21
CA THR A 102 0.72 37.49 22.17
C THR A 102 -0.29 37.01 21.12
N THR A 103 -0.29 35.73 20.78
CA THR A 103 -1.32 35.08 19.95
C THR A 103 -2.71 35.28 20.58
N TYR A 104 -2.86 35.00 21.87
CA TYR A 104 -4.12 35.21 22.59
C TYR A 104 -4.56 36.67 22.64
N LEU A 105 -3.64 37.61 22.91
CA LEU A 105 -3.97 39.04 22.98
C LEU A 105 -4.45 39.57 21.62
N LYS A 106 -3.76 39.22 20.53
CA LYS A 106 -4.17 39.57 19.16
C LYS A 106 -5.53 38.96 18.80
N ALA A 107 -5.78 37.72 19.21
CA ALA A 107 -7.09 37.10 19.06
C ALA A 107 -8.17 37.84 19.88
N SER A 108 -7.83 38.32 21.07
CA SER A 108 -8.75 39.05 21.96
C SER A 108 -9.09 40.44 21.45
N GLU A 109 -8.15 41.15 20.84
CA GLU A 109 -8.43 42.42 20.16
C GLU A 109 -9.37 42.22 18.98
N LEU A 110 -9.14 41.18 18.16
CA LEU A 110 -10.00 40.86 17.02
C LEU A 110 -11.40 40.42 17.45
N ALA A 111 -11.48 39.61 18.50
CA ALA A 111 -12.77 39.21 19.08
C ALA A 111 -13.50 40.44 19.64
N GLY A 112 -12.82 41.28 20.42
CA GLY A 112 -13.40 42.49 20.99
C GLY A 112 -13.88 43.48 19.94
N ALA A 113 -13.13 43.68 18.85
CA ALA A 113 -13.56 44.50 17.71
C ALA A 113 -14.81 43.96 16.99
N ALA A 114 -15.07 42.65 17.10
CA ALA A 114 -16.26 41.98 16.57
C ALA A 114 -17.40 41.84 17.61
N GLY A 115 -17.25 42.37 18.82
CA GLY A 115 -18.21 42.18 19.92
C GLY A 115 -18.22 40.75 20.50
N GLU A 116 -17.19 39.96 20.20
CA GLU A 116 -17.01 38.57 20.66
C GLU A 116 -15.98 38.52 21.82
N SER A 117 -15.88 37.37 22.49
CA SER A 117 -14.84 37.12 23.50
C SER A 117 -14.03 35.88 23.14
N VAL A 118 -12.75 35.81 23.56
CA VAL A 118 -11.93 34.60 23.43
C VAL A 118 -12.29 33.54 24.49
N HIS A 119 -13.08 33.92 25.50
CA HIS A 119 -13.52 33.02 26.56
C HIS A 119 -14.66 32.12 26.07
N PRO A 120 -14.67 30.83 26.46
CA PRO A 120 -15.72 29.91 26.04
C PRO A 120 -17.04 30.22 26.76
N SER A 121 -17.96 30.93 26.11
CA SER A 121 -19.37 30.62 26.27
C SER A 121 -19.64 29.31 25.54
N ARG A 122 -20.07 28.29 26.30
CA ARG A 122 -20.35 26.91 25.88
C ARG A 122 -20.65 26.73 24.37
N ALA A 123 -19.77 25.96 23.71
CA ALA A 123 -20.03 25.24 22.47
C ALA A 123 -20.28 26.06 21.19
N GLU A 124 -19.38 26.98 20.82
CA GLU A 124 -19.24 27.32 19.39
C GLU A 124 -18.47 26.22 18.66
N LYS A 125 -19.15 25.51 17.77
CA LYS A 125 -18.59 24.45 16.93
C LYS A 125 -17.37 24.96 16.14
N THR A 126 -16.35 24.12 16.00
CA THR A 126 -15.21 24.32 15.09
C THR A 126 -15.73 24.80 13.72
N LYS A 127 -15.30 25.99 13.28
CA LYS A 127 -15.81 26.57 12.02
C LYS A 127 -15.41 25.66 10.85
N PRO A 128 -16.33 25.32 9.92
CA PRO A 128 -16.07 24.40 8.81
C PRO A 128 -14.82 24.71 7.97
N ALA A 129 -14.46 25.99 7.83
CA ALA A 129 -13.27 26.44 7.12
C ALA A 129 -11.95 25.98 7.77
N ALA A 130 -11.89 25.90 9.10
CA ALA A 130 -10.70 25.42 9.81
C ALA A 130 -10.50 23.92 9.59
N ARG A 131 -11.58 23.12 9.71
CA ARG A 131 -11.55 21.67 9.42
C ARG A 131 -11.13 21.40 7.97
N ALA A 132 -11.64 22.19 7.03
CA ALA A 132 -11.31 22.07 5.60
C ALA A 132 -9.82 22.27 5.32
N LEU A 133 -9.20 23.30 5.89
CA LEU A 133 -7.77 23.56 5.73
C LEU A 133 -6.91 22.44 6.34
N LEU A 134 -7.29 21.92 7.50
CA LEU A 134 -6.57 20.84 8.17
C LEU A 134 -6.55 19.56 7.32
N LEU A 135 -7.73 19.11 6.88
CA LEU A 135 -7.85 17.94 6.03
C LEU A 135 -7.17 18.16 4.67
N PHE A 136 -7.21 19.39 4.14
CA PHE A 136 -6.56 19.72 2.87
C PHE A 136 -5.05 19.52 2.97
N PHE A 137 -4.41 20.13 3.98
CA PHE A 137 -2.96 20.01 4.18
C PHE A 137 -2.53 18.58 4.55
N ALA A 138 -3.32 17.88 5.38
CA ALA A 138 -3.07 16.48 5.70
C ALA A 138 -3.17 15.56 4.47
N GLY A 139 -4.02 15.91 3.51
CA GLY A 139 -4.26 15.14 2.30
C GLY A 139 -3.30 15.39 1.14
N LEU A 140 -2.27 16.23 1.30
CA LEU A 140 -1.28 16.52 0.26
C LEU A 140 -0.13 15.51 0.27
N ASP A 141 0.27 15.05 -0.93
CA ASP A 141 1.52 14.32 -1.12
C ASP A 141 2.73 15.19 -0.70
N GLU A 142 3.78 14.55 -0.19
CA GLU A 142 5.04 15.13 0.32
C GLU A 142 5.68 16.19 -0.63
N ASP A 143 5.78 15.88 -1.93
CA ASP A 143 6.34 16.79 -2.95
C ASP A 143 5.53 18.08 -3.08
N ILE A 144 4.21 18.00 -2.88
CA ILE A 144 3.31 19.14 -2.98
C ILE A 144 3.35 19.94 -1.68
N PHE A 145 3.19 19.26 -0.53
CA PHE A 145 3.19 19.89 0.79
C PHE A 145 4.47 20.70 1.03
N SER A 146 5.62 20.14 0.66
CA SER A 146 6.92 20.73 0.92
C SER A 146 7.25 21.98 0.07
N LYS A 147 6.41 22.30 -0.92
CA LYS A 147 6.45 23.51 -1.75
C LYS A 147 5.51 24.62 -1.24
N LEU A 148 4.77 24.36 -0.15
CA LEU A 148 3.78 25.27 0.45
C LEU A 148 4.26 25.97 1.72
N SER A 149 5.57 26.00 1.98
CA SER A 149 6.15 26.46 3.26
C SER A 149 5.80 27.90 3.65
N ASP A 150 5.28 28.70 2.72
CA ASP A 150 4.85 30.07 2.94
C ASP A 150 3.54 30.34 2.18
N VAL A 151 2.39 30.17 2.84
CA VAL A 151 1.06 30.40 2.26
C VAL A 151 0.16 31.31 3.09
N GLU A 152 -0.58 32.19 2.41
CA GLU A 152 -1.60 33.08 2.99
C GLU A 152 -2.99 32.62 2.57
N ALA A 153 -3.92 32.52 3.53
CA ALA A 153 -5.29 32.08 3.28
C ALA A 153 -6.27 33.26 3.34
N PHE A 154 -7.03 33.46 2.28
CA PHE A 154 -8.06 34.50 2.19
C PHE A 154 -9.43 33.86 2.12
N ILE A 155 -10.29 34.17 3.09
CA ILE A 155 -11.62 33.59 3.20
C ILE A 155 -12.64 34.56 2.60
N LYS A 156 -13.36 34.11 1.57
CA LYS A 156 -14.48 34.83 0.97
C LYS A 156 -15.77 34.03 1.19
N ARG A 157 -16.76 34.66 1.81
CA ARG A 157 -18.10 34.06 1.93
C ARG A 157 -18.93 34.43 0.72
N GLU A 158 -19.53 33.43 0.11
CA GLU A 158 -20.52 33.60 -0.95
C GLU A 158 -21.89 33.24 -0.38
N ASN A 159 -22.77 34.24 -0.32
CA ASN A 159 -24.16 34.10 0.08
C ASN A 159 -25.04 34.46 -1.12
N THR A 160 -25.57 33.45 -1.79
CA THR A 160 -26.61 33.61 -2.82
C THR A 160 -27.86 32.87 -2.39
N ASP A 161 -29.01 33.21 -2.96
CA ASP A 161 -30.30 32.54 -2.70
C ASP A 161 -30.28 31.03 -3.00
N LYS A 162 -29.30 30.56 -3.79
CA LYS A 162 -29.19 29.16 -4.24
C LYS A 162 -28.03 28.37 -3.61
N LYS A 163 -27.02 29.05 -3.03
CA LYS A 163 -25.82 28.39 -2.49
C LYS A 163 -25.13 29.29 -1.46
N LYS A 164 -24.90 28.76 -0.26
CA LYS A 164 -23.96 29.35 0.71
C LYS A 164 -22.70 28.51 0.75
N ALA A 165 -21.58 29.11 0.39
CA ALA A 165 -20.29 28.45 0.38
C ALA A 165 -19.21 29.40 0.90
N THR A 166 -18.25 28.85 1.62
CA THR A 166 -17.04 29.57 2.03
C THR A 166 -15.91 29.17 1.12
N HIS A 167 -15.37 30.13 0.38
CA HIS A 167 -14.20 29.93 -0.46
C HIS A 167 -12.93 30.34 0.31
N ILE A 168 -11.91 29.48 0.30
CA ILE A 168 -10.62 29.72 0.91
C ILE A 168 -9.58 29.73 -0.19
N ASN A 169 -9.05 30.90 -0.51
CA ASN A 169 -8.01 31.07 -1.52
C ASN A 169 -6.66 31.07 -0.83
N LEU A 170 -5.82 30.11 -1.18
CA LEU A 170 -4.45 29.98 -0.69
C LEU A 170 -3.50 30.60 -1.72
N TYR A 171 -2.67 31.54 -1.29
CA TYR A 171 -1.63 32.20 -2.07
C TYR A 171 -0.26 31.88 -1.48
N ARG A 172 0.81 32.06 -2.26
CA ARG A 172 2.15 32.10 -1.68
C ARG A 172 2.29 33.40 -0.87
N ALA A 173 3.08 33.38 0.22
CA ALA A 173 3.26 34.57 1.05
C ALA A 173 3.74 35.76 0.23
N GLY A 174 3.12 36.93 0.46
CA GLY A 174 3.37 38.15 -0.31
C GLY A 174 2.61 38.27 -1.64
N GLU A 175 1.98 37.21 -2.14
CA GLU A 175 1.12 37.25 -3.33
C GLU A 175 -0.34 37.55 -2.94
N LYS A 176 -0.99 38.42 -3.72
CA LYS A 176 -2.41 38.79 -3.57
C LYS A 176 -3.05 38.91 -4.96
N PRO A 177 -4.39 38.94 -5.09
CA PRO A 177 -5.05 39.22 -6.37
C PRO A 177 -4.39 40.44 -7.06
N PRO A 178 -4.06 40.36 -8.36
CA PRO A 178 -4.57 39.42 -9.38
C PRO A 178 -3.77 38.13 -9.58
N ALA A 179 -2.82 37.78 -8.70
CA ALA A 179 -2.08 36.52 -8.79
C ALA A 179 -3.02 35.29 -8.81
N THR A 180 -2.60 34.20 -9.46
CA THR A 180 -3.37 32.95 -9.45
C THR A 180 -3.17 32.25 -8.10
N PRO A 181 -4.24 31.92 -7.35
CA PRO A 181 -4.10 31.16 -6.11
C PRO A 181 -3.36 29.84 -6.33
N LEU A 182 -2.58 29.43 -5.34
CA LEU A 182 -2.04 28.09 -5.26
C LEU A 182 -3.16 27.04 -5.21
N ALA A 183 -4.16 27.28 -4.37
CA ALA A 183 -5.31 26.40 -4.19
C ALA A 183 -6.56 27.19 -3.81
N VAL A 184 -7.71 26.74 -4.27
CA VAL A 184 -9.03 27.30 -3.92
C VAL A 184 -9.87 26.18 -3.34
N LEU A 185 -10.21 26.30 -2.05
CA LEU A 185 -11.11 25.37 -1.37
C LEU A 185 -12.52 25.95 -1.34
N SER A 186 -13.52 25.16 -1.70
CA SER A 186 -14.93 25.49 -1.49
C SER A 186 -15.45 24.63 -0.34
N VAL A 187 -16.00 25.26 0.68
CA VAL A 187 -16.55 24.60 1.88
C VAL A 187 -18.05 24.89 1.96
N ASP A 188 -18.86 23.84 1.95
CA ASP A 188 -20.32 23.97 2.03
C ASP A 188 -20.82 24.18 3.48
N GLU A 189 -22.12 24.42 3.63
CA GLU A 189 -22.76 24.59 4.95
C GLU A 189 -22.67 23.36 5.87
N ARG A 190 -22.45 22.17 5.30
CA ARG A 190 -22.29 20.90 6.03
C ARG A 190 -20.84 20.64 6.41
N GLY A 191 -19.91 21.48 5.94
CA GLY A 191 -18.47 21.39 6.15
C GLY A 191 -17.75 20.40 5.26
N ALA A 192 -18.37 19.96 4.16
CA ALA A 192 -17.67 19.26 3.10
C ALA A 192 -16.78 20.25 2.35
N ALA A 193 -15.52 19.88 2.17
CA ALA A 193 -14.50 20.72 1.55
C ALA A 193 -14.01 20.10 0.24
N HIS A 194 -13.86 20.95 -0.78
CA HIS A 194 -13.40 20.54 -2.10
C HIS A 194 -12.34 21.49 -2.64
N LEU A 195 -11.23 20.96 -3.14
CA LEU A 195 -10.29 21.72 -3.95
C LEU A 195 -10.88 21.89 -5.36
N VAL A 196 -11.19 23.13 -5.72
CA VAL A 196 -11.93 23.49 -6.95
C VAL A 196 -11.12 24.34 -7.93
N GLY A 197 -9.92 24.79 -7.54
CA GLY A 197 -9.11 25.69 -8.38
C GLY A 197 -7.71 25.95 -7.83
N GLY A 198 -6.95 26.75 -8.58
CA GLY A 198 -5.55 27.11 -8.28
C GLY A 198 -4.52 26.26 -9.04
N SER A 199 -3.25 26.66 -8.97
CA SER A 199 -2.17 25.97 -9.70
C SER A 199 -1.98 24.51 -9.27
N LEU A 200 -2.21 24.20 -7.99
CA LEU A 200 -2.18 22.82 -7.50
C LEU A 200 -3.30 21.97 -8.10
N PHE A 201 -4.50 22.53 -8.21
CA PHE A 201 -5.63 21.84 -8.82
C PHE A 201 -5.32 21.41 -10.26
N GLU A 202 -4.74 22.30 -11.06
CA GLU A 202 -4.33 21.98 -12.43
C GLU A 202 -3.20 20.94 -12.48
N LYS A 203 -2.20 21.02 -11.59
CA LYS A 203 -1.14 20.01 -11.50
C LYS A 203 -1.70 18.61 -11.18
N LEU A 204 -2.62 18.53 -10.23
CA LEU A 204 -3.27 17.26 -9.86
C LEU A 204 -4.15 16.72 -11.00
N LYS A 205 -4.84 17.61 -11.73
CA LYS A 205 -5.61 17.22 -12.92
C LYS A 205 -4.72 16.58 -13.98
N GLU A 206 -3.54 17.14 -14.24
CA GLU A 206 -2.62 16.53 -15.21
C GLU A 206 -2.10 15.17 -14.74
N LYS A 207 -1.77 15.00 -13.44
CA LYS A 207 -1.37 13.69 -12.90
C LYS A 207 -2.47 12.62 -13.11
N ILE A 208 -3.75 12.98 -12.93
CA ILE A 208 -4.87 12.08 -13.20
C ILE A 208 -5.04 11.83 -14.71
N ARG A 209 -4.91 12.86 -15.56
CA ARG A 209 -4.97 12.71 -17.02
C ARG A 209 -3.85 11.81 -17.53
N GLU A 210 -2.63 11.97 -17.04
CA GLU A 210 -1.50 11.09 -17.33
C GLU A 210 -1.80 9.66 -16.88
N MET A 211 -2.27 9.46 -15.65
CA MET A 211 -2.65 8.13 -15.15
C MET A 211 -3.67 7.46 -16.07
N VAL A 212 -4.67 8.22 -16.53
CA VAL A 212 -5.62 7.69 -17.49
C VAL A 212 -4.90 7.44 -18.81
N TYR A 213 -4.38 8.44 -19.50
CA TYR A 213 -3.93 8.34 -20.89
C TYR A 213 -2.64 7.54 -21.14
N SER A 214 -1.68 7.52 -20.21
CA SER A 214 -0.37 6.88 -20.38
C SER A 214 -0.39 5.36 -20.19
N GLN A 215 -1.42 4.80 -19.55
CA GLN A 215 -1.51 3.36 -19.35
C GLN A 215 -1.82 2.64 -20.67
N ARG A 216 -0.91 1.75 -21.09
CA ARG A 216 -1.22 0.66 -22.03
C ARG A 216 -2.33 -0.16 -21.38
N GLY A 217 -3.45 -0.32 -22.09
CA GLY A 217 -4.61 -1.05 -21.59
C GLY A 217 -4.15 -2.38 -21.00
N GLY A 218 -4.44 -2.60 -19.72
CA GLY A 218 -4.24 -3.91 -19.10
C GLY A 218 -4.94 -4.97 -19.94
N VAL A 219 -4.38 -6.17 -19.94
CA VAL A 219 -4.93 -7.32 -20.64
C VAL A 219 -6.41 -7.49 -20.24
N LEU A 220 -7.29 -7.41 -21.25
CA LEU A 220 -8.73 -7.43 -21.08
C LEU A 220 -9.15 -8.73 -20.37
N PRO A 221 -9.99 -8.66 -19.34
CA PRO A 221 -10.54 -9.85 -18.73
C PRO A 221 -11.40 -10.60 -19.74
N ALA A 222 -11.32 -11.92 -19.71
CA ALA A 222 -12.39 -12.73 -20.26
C ALA A 222 -13.73 -12.38 -19.59
N GLY A 223 -14.82 -12.38 -20.37
CA GLY A 223 -16.15 -11.96 -19.89
C GLY A 223 -16.30 -10.44 -19.68
N ARG A 224 -15.78 -9.66 -20.66
CA ARG A 224 -15.90 -8.20 -20.76
C ARG A 224 -17.37 -7.73 -20.76
N LEU A 225 -18.26 -8.44 -21.46
CA LEU A 225 -19.68 -8.10 -21.53
C LEU A 225 -20.39 -8.22 -20.16
N PRO A 226 -20.36 -9.37 -19.46
CA PRO A 226 -20.93 -9.48 -18.11
C PRO A 226 -20.42 -8.41 -17.15
N SER A 227 -19.11 -8.15 -17.16
CA SER A 227 -18.50 -7.10 -16.33
C SER A 227 -19.04 -5.71 -16.67
N ALA A 228 -19.14 -5.36 -17.96
CA ALA A 228 -19.69 -4.08 -18.43
C ALA A 228 -21.15 -3.90 -18.02
N LEU A 229 -21.96 -4.96 -18.12
CA LEU A 229 -23.35 -4.94 -17.68
C LEU A 229 -23.45 -4.76 -16.15
N GLY A 230 -22.58 -5.39 -15.37
CA GLY A 230 -22.53 -5.21 -13.91
C GLY A 230 -22.21 -3.78 -13.50
N TRP A 231 -21.24 -3.13 -14.17
CA TRP A 231 -20.95 -1.71 -13.99
C TRP A 231 -22.12 -0.80 -14.42
N LEU A 232 -22.79 -1.14 -15.53
CA LEU A 232 -24.00 -0.44 -16.01
C LEU A 232 -25.16 -0.53 -15.03
N ALA A 233 -25.27 -1.60 -14.25
CA ALA A 233 -26.28 -1.72 -13.21
C ALA A 233 -26.04 -0.78 -12.01
N THR A 234 -24.88 -0.10 -11.93
CA THR A 234 -24.46 0.68 -10.75
C THR A 234 -23.86 2.05 -11.15
N ASP A 235 -22.53 2.17 -11.19
CA ASP A 235 -21.79 3.43 -11.35
C ASP A 235 -21.73 3.95 -12.80
N VAL A 236 -22.15 3.15 -13.79
CA VAL A 236 -22.13 3.53 -15.21
C VAL A 236 -23.53 3.79 -15.73
N THR A 237 -23.71 4.93 -16.43
CA THR A 237 -25.03 5.39 -16.88
C THR A 237 -25.01 5.95 -18.30
N PHE A 238 -26.18 6.30 -18.81
CA PHE A 238 -26.39 6.87 -20.15
C PHE A 238 -26.79 8.33 -20.07
N HIS A 239 -26.22 9.15 -20.94
CA HIS A 239 -26.70 10.51 -21.20
C HIS A 239 -26.45 10.91 -22.66
N ARG A 240 -27.51 11.12 -23.42
CA ARG A 240 -27.44 11.29 -24.88
C ARG A 240 -26.72 10.08 -25.52
N ASN A 241 -25.82 10.32 -26.46
CA ASN A 241 -25.09 9.27 -27.18
C ASN A 241 -23.81 8.80 -26.45
N TYR A 242 -23.74 8.99 -25.14
CA TYR A 242 -22.55 8.70 -24.35
C TYR A 242 -22.87 7.80 -23.16
N VAL A 243 -21.88 6.98 -22.83
CA VAL A 243 -21.79 6.20 -21.59
C VAL A 243 -20.89 6.98 -20.62
N PHE A 244 -21.36 7.14 -19.38
CA PHE A 244 -20.70 7.94 -18.36
C PHE A 244 -20.38 7.09 -17.15
N ALA A 245 -19.21 7.33 -16.57
CA ALA A 245 -18.88 6.83 -15.25
C ALA A 245 -18.31 7.98 -14.42
N ALA A 246 -18.82 8.15 -13.20
CA ALA A 246 -18.30 9.10 -12.24
C ALA A 246 -17.70 8.32 -11.06
N THR A 247 -16.51 8.72 -10.61
CA THR A 247 -15.83 8.04 -9.52
C THR A 247 -14.94 8.97 -8.71
N THR A 248 -14.77 8.64 -7.43
CA THR A 248 -13.77 9.24 -6.54
C THR A 248 -12.57 8.33 -6.27
N GLN A 249 -12.55 7.14 -6.89
CA GLN A 249 -11.66 6.05 -6.57
C GLN A 249 -10.68 5.80 -7.73
N PRO A 250 -9.36 6.00 -7.54
CA PRO A 250 -8.37 5.81 -8.60
C PRO A 250 -8.35 4.40 -9.21
N TRP A 251 -8.70 3.36 -8.45
CA TRP A 251 -8.76 2.00 -8.99
C TRP A 251 -9.95 1.79 -9.93
N GLN A 252 -11.11 2.44 -9.69
CA GLN A 252 -12.27 2.37 -10.58
C GLN A 252 -11.96 3.00 -11.92
N ILE A 253 -11.18 4.09 -11.94
CA ILE A 253 -10.67 4.72 -13.17
C ILE A 253 -9.91 3.69 -14.02
N LYS A 254 -8.97 2.97 -13.39
CA LYS A 254 -8.16 1.95 -14.08
C LYS A 254 -9.01 0.76 -14.55
N ALA A 255 -9.94 0.30 -13.71
CA ALA A 255 -10.85 -0.81 -14.04
C ALA A 255 -11.77 -0.46 -15.23
N LEU A 256 -12.39 0.72 -15.21
CA LEU A 256 -13.27 1.19 -16.28
C LEU A 256 -12.50 1.50 -17.58
N ARG A 257 -11.27 2.02 -17.49
CA ARG A 257 -10.40 2.15 -18.68
C ARG A 257 -10.04 0.79 -19.28
N ALA A 258 -9.71 -0.20 -18.43
CA ALA A 258 -9.45 -1.56 -18.92
C ALA A 258 -10.71 -2.13 -19.61
N LEU A 259 -11.89 -1.91 -19.02
CA LEU A 259 -13.15 -2.46 -19.50
C LEU A 259 -13.74 -1.76 -20.73
N LEU A 260 -13.78 -0.43 -20.76
CA LEU A 260 -14.41 0.38 -21.82
C LEU A 260 -13.38 1.00 -22.77
N GLY A 261 -12.09 0.75 -22.56
CA GLY A 261 -11.03 1.37 -23.34
C GLY A 261 -10.83 2.85 -22.99
N LYS A 262 -10.14 3.56 -23.87
CA LYS A 262 -9.81 4.99 -23.68
C LYS A 262 -11.10 5.84 -23.74
N PRO A 263 -11.42 6.65 -22.71
CA PRO A 263 -12.54 7.58 -22.77
C PRO A 263 -12.28 8.67 -23.82
N GLU A 264 -13.34 9.15 -24.47
CA GLU A 264 -13.29 10.30 -25.39
C GLU A 264 -13.09 11.61 -24.63
N LYS A 265 -13.70 11.73 -23.46
CA LYS A 265 -13.58 12.90 -22.59
C LYS A 265 -13.43 12.50 -21.13
N ILE A 266 -12.60 13.25 -20.42
CA ILE A 266 -12.44 13.16 -18.97
C ILE A 266 -12.60 14.57 -18.40
N GLU A 267 -13.52 14.71 -17.46
CA GLU A 267 -13.72 15.91 -16.68
C GLU A 267 -13.34 15.63 -15.23
N ILE A 268 -12.57 16.53 -14.62
CA ILE A 268 -12.18 16.45 -13.21
C ILE A 268 -12.77 17.70 -12.57
N HIS A 269 -13.84 17.53 -11.80
CA HIS A 269 -14.64 18.65 -11.31
C HIS A 269 -14.00 19.32 -10.10
N HIS A 270 -13.48 18.52 -9.18
CA HIS A 270 -12.85 18.96 -7.93
C HIS A 270 -12.07 17.79 -7.29
N PHE A 271 -11.35 18.04 -6.20
CA PHE A 271 -10.83 17.00 -5.31
C PHE A 271 -11.50 17.14 -3.95
N SER A 272 -12.22 16.10 -3.53
CA SER A 272 -12.81 16.04 -2.20
C SER A 272 -11.71 15.92 -1.15
N VAL A 273 -11.79 16.80 -0.16
CA VAL A 273 -10.84 16.87 0.95
C VAL A 273 -11.33 15.94 2.05
N THR A 274 -10.62 14.82 2.27
CA THR A 274 -11.02 13.78 3.24
C THR A 274 -9.85 13.41 4.16
N SER A 275 -10.12 12.69 5.25
CA SER A 275 -9.06 12.15 6.13
C SER A 275 -8.15 11.14 5.41
N GLU A 276 -8.68 10.45 4.40
CA GLU A 276 -7.89 9.56 3.52
C GLU A 276 -7.11 10.31 2.44
N GLY A 277 -7.16 11.65 2.43
CA GLY A 277 -6.49 12.52 1.48
C GLY A 277 -7.39 13.12 0.40
N LEU A 278 -6.77 13.70 -0.63
CA LEU A 278 -7.47 14.32 -1.77
C LEU A 278 -8.01 13.27 -2.75
N LYS A 279 -9.34 13.15 -2.83
CA LYS A 279 -10.02 12.20 -3.75
C LYS A 279 -10.54 12.92 -4.99
N PRO A 280 -10.09 12.56 -6.21
CA PRO A 280 -10.49 13.26 -7.43
C PRO A 280 -11.93 12.92 -7.80
N ALA A 281 -12.80 13.91 -7.99
CA ALA A 281 -14.12 13.70 -8.59
C ALA A 281 -13.99 13.66 -10.11
N VAL A 282 -13.84 12.46 -10.66
CA VAL A 282 -13.59 12.22 -12.09
C VAL A 282 -14.88 11.76 -12.76
N GLU A 283 -15.20 12.38 -13.89
CA GLU A 283 -16.21 11.92 -14.83
C GLU A 283 -15.54 11.51 -16.15
N MET A 284 -15.82 10.31 -16.62
CA MET A 284 -15.31 9.77 -17.87
C MET A 284 -16.46 9.49 -18.83
N ARG A 285 -16.25 9.79 -20.11
CA ARG A 285 -17.26 9.67 -21.16
C ARG A 285 -16.74 8.84 -22.32
N TRP A 286 -17.53 7.85 -22.75
CA TRP A 286 -17.29 7.04 -23.94
C TRP A 286 -18.46 7.19 -24.91
N ARG A 287 -18.16 7.08 -26.20
CA ARG A 287 -19.17 6.85 -27.24
C ARG A 287 -19.94 5.57 -26.94
N ARG A 288 -21.28 5.60 -27.08
CA ARG A 288 -22.13 4.43 -26.81
C ARG A 288 -21.74 3.21 -27.66
N GLU A 289 -21.18 3.44 -28.84
CA GLU A 289 -20.64 2.45 -29.76
C GLU A 289 -19.57 1.54 -29.10
N VAL A 290 -18.97 1.96 -27.98
CA VAL A 290 -18.10 1.10 -27.17
C VAL A 290 -18.83 -0.16 -26.69
N LEU A 291 -20.12 -0.04 -26.34
CA LEU A 291 -20.92 -1.18 -25.88
C LEU A 291 -21.23 -2.14 -27.02
N ASP A 292 -21.42 -1.62 -28.24
CA ASP A 292 -21.59 -2.45 -29.44
C ASP A 292 -20.31 -3.26 -29.72
N SER A 293 -19.12 -2.66 -29.53
CA SER A 293 -17.85 -3.40 -29.62
C SER A 293 -17.77 -4.53 -28.60
N ILE A 294 -18.16 -4.25 -27.35
CA ILE A 294 -18.14 -5.24 -26.26
C ILE A 294 -19.13 -6.39 -26.54
N VAL A 295 -20.31 -6.09 -27.10
CA VAL A 295 -21.27 -7.11 -27.52
C VAL A 295 -20.70 -7.97 -28.65
N LYS A 296 -20.12 -7.36 -29.69
CA LYS A 296 -19.53 -8.08 -30.82
C LYS A 296 -18.39 -9.00 -30.39
N GLU A 297 -17.55 -8.54 -29.45
CA GLU A 297 -16.46 -9.33 -28.89
C GLU A 297 -16.95 -10.57 -28.13
N ALA A 298 -18.14 -10.52 -27.52
CA ALA A 298 -18.72 -11.67 -26.83
C ALA A 298 -19.20 -12.77 -27.80
N GLY A 299 -19.49 -12.42 -29.06
CA GLY A 299 -19.89 -13.35 -30.11
C GLY A 299 -21.37 -13.77 -30.10
N TRP A 300 -21.87 -14.26 -31.23
CA TRP A 300 -23.30 -14.54 -31.45
C TRP A 300 -23.81 -15.82 -30.78
N GLU A 301 -22.93 -16.80 -30.52
CA GLU A 301 -23.28 -18.06 -29.83
C GLU A 301 -23.56 -17.86 -28.32
N PHE A 302 -23.19 -16.70 -27.79
CA PHE A 302 -23.14 -16.36 -26.36
C PHE A 302 -24.47 -15.82 -25.82
N ILE A 303 -25.28 -15.15 -26.64
CA ILE A 303 -26.52 -14.50 -26.20
C ILE A 303 -27.70 -15.17 -26.91
N PRO A 304 -28.66 -15.78 -26.18
CA PRO A 304 -29.84 -16.39 -26.80
C PRO A 304 -30.55 -15.40 -27.73
N GLY A 305 -30.49 -15.64 -29.05
CA GLY A 305 -31.17 -14.82 -30.07
C GLY A 305 -30.26 -14.07 -31.06
N GLY A 306 -28.94 -14.10 -30.93
CA GLY A 306 -28.00 -13.46 -31.87
C GLY A 306 -28.01 -11.93 -31.77
N VAL A 307 -27.06 -11.39 -31.02
CA VAL A 307 -27.00 -9.96 -30.66
C VAL A 307 -25.76 -9.35 -31.30
N GLU A 308 -25.93 -8.26 -32.07
CA GLU A 308 -24.84 -7.57 -32.77
C GLU A 308 -24.48 -6.23 -32.12
N LYS A 309 -25.41 -5.64 -31.38
CA LYS A 309 -25.29 -4.32 -30.75
C LYS A 309 -25.90 -4.33 -29.37
N PHE A 310 -25.55 -3.34 -28.55
CA PHE A 310 -26.08 -3.19 -27.20
C PHE A 310 -27.61 -3.14 -27.18
N ASP A 311 -28.24 -2.51 -28.17
CA ASP A 311 -29.69 -2.36 -28.22
C ASP A 311 -30.43 -3.69 -28.42
N ASP A 312 -29.76 -4.72 -28.92
CA ASP A 312 -30.35 -6.04 -29.06
C ASP A 312 -30.48 -6.73 -27.68
N LEU A 313 -29.65 -6.37 -26.70
CA LEU A 313 -29.78 -6.82 -25.30
C LEU A 313 -31.05 -6.26 -24.63
N ILE A 314 -31.63 -5.18 -25.14
CA ILE A 314 -32.92 -4.70 -24.61
C ILE A 314 -34.03 -5.70 -24.96
N ARG A 315 -33.89 -6.44 -26.07
CA ARG A 315 -34.87 -7.40 -26.59
C ARG A 315 -34.58 -8.84 -26.16
N LEU A 316 -33.98 -9.01 -24.98
CA LEU A 316 -33.83 -10.34 -24.37
C LEU A 316 -35.17 -11.07 -24.27
N ARG A 317 -35.11 -12.40 -24.06
CA ARG A 317 -36.29 -13.25 -23.84
C ARG A 317 -36.92 -12.99 -22.47
N TRP A 318 -37.56 -11.82 -22.33
CA TRP A 318 -38.18 -11.36 -21.09
C TRP A 318 -39.32 -12.27 -20.62
N ASP A 319 -39.98 -12.97 -21.54
CA ASP A 319 -40.97 -14.00 -21.24
C ASP A 319 -40.37 -15.11 -20.36
N VAL A 320 -39.17 -15.59 -20.70
CA VAL A 320 -38.46 -16.62 -19.94
C VAL A 320 -37.98 -16.06 -18.60
N VAL A 321 -37.45 -14.83 -18.58
CA VAL A 321 -37.03 -14.14 -17.35
C VAL A 321 -38.20 -14.02 -16.36
N VAL A 322 -39.32 -13.45 -16.80
CA VAL A 322 -40.51 -13.22 -15.98
C VAL A 322 -41.11 -14.54 -15.50
N ASN A 323 -41.21 -15.55 -16.38
CA ASN A 323 -41.72 -16.86 -16.00
C ASN A 323 -40.82 -17.56 -14.97
N THR A 324 -39.50 -17.39 -15.06
CA THR A 324 -38.55 -17.95 -14.10
C THR A 324 -38.72 -17.32 -12.71
N VAL A 325 -38.83 -15.98 -12.64
CA VAL A 325 -39.11 -15.28 -11.37
C VAL A 325 -40.47 -15.71 -10.81
N ARG A 326 -41.50 -15.82 -11.66
CA ARG A 326 -42.85 -16.24 -11.26
C ARG A 326 -42.86 -17.64 -10.66
N LYS A 327 -42.18 -18.61 -11.29
CA LYS A 327 -42.06 -20.00 -10.78
C LYS A 327 -41.26 -20.09 -9.48
N ALA A 328 -40.35 -19.15 -9.23
CA ALA A 328 -39.54 -19.11 -8.02
C ALA A 328 -40.22 -18.38 -6.83
N ARG A 329 -41.44 -17.85 -7.01
CA ARG A 329 -42.16 -17.01 -6.04
C ARG A 329 -42.10 -17.53 -4.61
N ASP A 330 -42.56 -18.75 -4.37
CA ASP A 330 -42.72 -19.27 -3.00
C ASP A 330 -41.38 -19.37 -2.26
N LYS A 331 -40.31 -19.66 -3.00
CA LYS A 331 -38.95 -19.68 -2.46
C LYS A 331 -38.46 -18.25 -2.20
N LEU A 332 -38.61 -17.34 -3.17
CA LEU A 332 -38.13 -15.96 -3.08
C LEU A 332 -38.80 -15.17 -1.95
N ILE A 333 -40.08 -15.39 -1.68
CA ILE A 333 -40.81 -14.79 -0.56
C ILE A 333 -40.11 -15.06 0.79
N GLN A 334 -39.56 -16.26 0.98
CA GLN A 334 -38.84 -16.64 2.20
C GLN A 334 -37.50 -15.91 2.35
N HIS A 335 -36.93 -15.45 1.24
CA HIS A 335 -35.69 -14.68 1.21
C HIS A 335 -35.92 -13.18 1.42
N VAL A 336 -37.15 -12.69 1.32
CA VAL A 336 -37.49 -11.27 1.46
C VAL A 336 -37.84 -10.94 2.91
N THR A 337 -37.14 -9.95 3.46
CA THR A 337 -37.32 -9.43 4.81
C THR A 337 -37.54 -7.92 4.78
N CYS A 338 -38.31 -7.39 5.72
CA CYS A 338 -38.48 -5.95 5.92
C CYS A 338 -38.86 -5.69 7.39
N GLY A 339 -39.06 -4.42 7.77
CA GLY A 339 -39.37 -4.01 9.15
C GLY A 339 -40.71 -4.51 9.72
N GLU A 340 -41.53 -5.22 8.96
CA GLU A 340 -42.87 -5.71 9.34
C GLU A 340 -42.93 -7.25 9.33
N LYS A 341 -43.77 -7.85 10.19
CA LYS A 341 -44.00 -9.32 10.18
C LYS A 341 -44.68 -9.74 8.87
N ARG A 342 -44.13 -10.76 8.19
CA ARG A 342 -44.67 -11.39 6.96
C ARG A 342 -44.90 -10.43 5.77
N CYS A 343 -43.98 -9.51 5.51
CA CYS A 343 -44.07 -8.63 4.34
C CYS A 343 -43.53 -9.23 3.03
N GLY A 344 -42.91 -10.42 3.07
CA GLY A 344 -42.24 -11.02 1.91
C GLY A 344 -43.16 -11.16 0.69
N GLU A 345 -44.41 -11.60 0.90
CA GLU A 345 -45.39 -11.76 -0.18
C GLU A 345 -45.77 -10.42 -0.82
N ARG A 346 -46.21 -9.46 -0.01
CA ARG A 346 -46.56 -8.10 -0.48
C ARG A 346 -45.39 -7.45 -1.21
N LYS A 347 -44.18 -7.54 -0.65
CA LYS A 347 -42.98 -6.93 -1.24
C LYS A 347 -42.52 -7.64 -2.51
N PHE A 348 -42.65 -8.96 -2.57
CA PHE A 348 -42.45 -9.70 -3.81
C PHE A 348 -43.41 -9.22 -4.90
N ASP A 349 -44.72 -9.14 -4.61
CA ASP A 349 -45.72 -8.74 -5.60
C ASP A 349 -45.52 -7.28 -6.06
N GLU A 350 -45.12 -6.37 -5.18
CA GLU A 350 -44.74 -4.98 -5.51
C GLU A 350 -43.56 -4.94 -6.51
N MET A 351 -42.46 -5.62 -6.19
CA MET A 351 -41.26 -5.69 -7.05
C MET A 351 -41.53 -6.42 -8.37
N PHE A 352 -42.35 -7.48 -8.34
CA PHE A 352 -42.72 -8.25 -9.53
C PHE A 352 -43.57 -7.41 -10.49
N ARG A 353 -44.49 -6.58 -9.99
CA ARG A 353 -45.23 -5.61 -10.82
C ARG A 353 -44.32 -4.55 -11.41
N GLU A 354 -43.27 -4.12 -10.71
CA GLU A 354 -42.27 -3.20 -11.27
C GLU A 354 -41.52 -3.83 -12.45
N LEU A 355 -41.15 -5.11 -12.32
CA LEU A 355 -40.56 -5.91 -13.40
C LEU A 355 -41.51 -6.05 -14.59
N GLU A 356 -42.77 -6.44 -14.38
CA GLU A 356 -43.76 -6.57 -15.46
C GLU A 356 -44.00 -5.23 -16.18
N LYS A 357 -44.03 -4.11 -15.43
CA LYS A 357 -44.12 -2.76 -16.01
C LYS A 357 -42.90 -2.43 -16.88
N PHE A 358 -41.70 -2.81 -16.46
CA PHE A 358 -40.49 -2.60 -17.26
C PHE A 358 -40.54 -3.45 -18.54
N VAL A 359 -40.94 -4.72 -18.46
CA VAL A 359 -41.06 -5.58 -19.65
C VAL A 359 -42.10 -5.02 -20.64
N ALA A 360 -43.26 -4.54 -20.16
CA ALA A 360 -44.24 -3.88 -21.01
C ALA A 360 -43.70 -2.57 -21.64
N GLU A 361 -42.77 -1.87 -20.97
CA GLU A 361 -42.08 -0.71 -21.53
C GLU A 361 -41.09 -1.12 -22.64
N VAL A 362 -40.38 -2.24 -22.45
CA VAL A 362 -39.48 -2.84 -23.45
C VAL A 362 -40.25 -3.26 -24.71
N GLU A 363 -41.41 -3.91 -24.56
CA GLU A 363 -42.24 -4.33 -25.72
C GLU A 363 -42.71 -3.14 -26.57
N ARG A 364 -42.94 -1.99 -25.93
CA ARG A 364 -43.35 -0.74 -26.58
C ARG A 364 -42.15 0.10 -27.04
N TRP A 365 -40.91 -0.35 -26.80
CA TRP A 365 -39.71 0.40 -27.11
C TRP A 365 -39.43 0.39 -28.63
N ALA A 366 -39.66 1.54 -29.27
CA ALA A 366 -39.48 1.74 -30.70
C ALA A 366 -38.19 2.50 -31.08
N GLY A 367 -37.16 2.50 -30.22
CA GLY A 367 -35.91 3.21 -30.51
C GLY A 367 -36.08 4.74 -30.54
N LYS A 368 -36.79 5.30 -29.55
CA LYS A 368 -37.05 6.74 -29.42
C LYS A 368 -35.74 7.54 -29.31
N ARG A 369 -35.80 8.86 -29.49
CA ARG A 369 -34.63 9.77 -29.45
C ARG A 369 -34.71 10.79 -28.31
N GLY A 370 -33.58 11.38 -27.97
CA GLY A 370 -33.49 12.47 -27.01
C GLY A 370 -33.81 12.03 -25.57
N LYS A 371 -34.46 12.90 -24.79
CA LYS A 371 -34.67 12.71 -23.35
C LYS A 371 -35.44 11.43 -22.99
N GLU A 372 -36.37 11.00 -23.84
CA GLU A 372 -37.12 9.75 -23.63
C GLU A 372 -36.22 8.52 -23.75
N ALA A 373 -35.30 8.53 -24.71
CA ALA A 373 -34.30 7.49 -24.85
C ALA A 373 -33.36 7.44 -23.64
N ASP A 374 -32.86 8.60 -23.22
CA ASP A 374 -32.00 8.70 -22.03
C ASP A 374 -32.69 8.17 -20.78
N LYS A 375 -34.00 8.39 -20.63
CA LYS A 375 -34.78 7.88 -19.49
C LYS A 375 -34.92 6.37 -19.56
N PHE A 376 -35.22 5.84 -20.75
CA PHE A 376 -35.36 4.40 -20.97
C PHE A 376 -34.03 3.66 -20.73
N TYR A 377 -32.93 4.07 -21.37
CA TYR A 377 -31.63 3.42 -21.19
C TYR A 377 -31.14 3.46 -19.74
N ARG A 378 -31.38 4.57 -19.03
CA ARG A 378 -31.05 4.69 -17.60
C ARG A 378 -31.80 3.71 -16.72
N ARG A 379 -33.03 3.34 -17.10
CA ARG A 379 -33.80 2.31 -16.42
C ARG A 379 -33.36 0.91 -16.87
N ALA A 380 -33.26 0.69 -18.19
CA ALA A 380 -32.94 -0.62 -18.76
C ALA A 380 -31.60 -1.19 -18.25
N ARG A 381 -30.58 -0.34 -18.09
CA ARG A 381 -29.25 -0.75 -17.59
C ARG A 381 -29.29 -1.54 -16.27
N GLU A 382 -30.26 -1.26 -15.40
CA GLU A 382 -30.39 -1.87 -14.07
C GLU A 382 -30.92 -3.31 -14.16
N TYR A 383 -31.62 -3.64 -15.24
CA TYR A 383 -32.25 -4.94 -15.46
C TYR A 383 -31.42 -5.89 -16.33
N LEU A 384 -30.58 -5.36 -17.23
CA LEU A 384 -29.86 -6.18 -18.23
C LEU A 384 -28.91 -7.21 -17.62
N ALA A 385 -28.06 -6.79 -16.66
CA ALA A 385 -27.08 -7.68 -16.04
C ALA A 385 -27.73 -8.87 -15.30
N PRO A 386 -28.69 -8.66 -14.37
CA PRO A 386 -29.31 -9.78 -13.68
C PRO A 386 -30.24 -10.59 -14.58
N ALA A 387 -30.87 -9.99 -15.61
CA ALA A 387 -31.71 -10.73 -16.56
C ALA A 387 -30.89 -11.68 -17.44
N LEU A 388 -29.79 -11.21 -18.03
CA LEU A 388 -28.91 -12.05 -18.85
C LEU A 388 -28.31 -13.19 -18.01
N ALA A 389 -27.82 -12.88 -16.81
CA ALA A 389 -27.28 -13.90 -15.92
C ALA A 389 -28.34 -14.93 -15.51
N LEU A 390 -29.58 -14.51 -15.25
CA LEU A 390 -30.68 -15.42 -14.94
C LEU A 390 -31.04 -16.32 -16.13
N LEU A 391 -31.06 -15.79 -17.36
CA LEU A 391 -31.30 -16.57 -18.58
C LEU A 391 -30.23 -17.65 -18.75
N GLU A 392 -28.95 -17.29 -18.68
CA GLU A 392 -27.84 -18.24 -18.82
C GLU A 392 -27.90 -19.33 -17.74
N LEU A 393 -28.07 -18.96 -16.47
CA LEU A 393 -28.17 -19.90 -15.35
C LEU A 393 -29.40 -20.82 -15.44
N THR A 394 -30.47 -20.41 -16.13
CA THR A 394 -31.70 -21.20 -16.25
C THR A 394 -31.66 -22.14 -17.45
N GLU A 395 -31.16 -21.67 -18.59
CA GLU A 395 -31.16 -22.43 -19.84
C GLU A 395 -29.95 -23.33 -19.97
N ARG A 396 -28.79 -22.90 -19.44
CA ARG A 396 -27.50 -23.59 -19.54
C ARG A 396 -26.72 -23.45 -18.22
N PRO A 397 -27.08 -24.17 -17.15
CA PRO A 397 -26.42 -24.08 -15.84
C PRO A 397 -25.03 -24.74 -15.87
N THR A 398 -24.06 -24.12 -16.55
CA THR A 398 -22.68 -24.58 -16.70
C THR A 398 -21.71 -23.78 -15.83
N GLU A 399 -20.45 -24.25 -15.73
CA GLU A 399 -19.37 -23.53 -15.04
C GLU A 399 -19.14 -22.14 -15.68
N GLU A 400 -19.29 -22.02 -17.00
CA GLU A 400 -19.19 -20.76 -17.73
C GLU A 400 -20.33 -19.79 -17.40
N ALA A 401 -21.58 -20.26 -17.36
CA ALA A 401 -22.72 -19.42 -16.98
C ALA A 401 -22.56 -18.88 -15.55
N LEU A 402 -22.08 -19.73 -14.63
CA LEU A 402 -21.78 -19.34 -13.25
C LEU A 402 -20.63 -18.32 -13.16
N TRP A 403 -19.59 -18.50 -13.98
CA TRP A 403 -18.47 -17.55 -14.07
C TRP A 403 -18.90 -16.18 -14.58
N ARG A 404 -19.77 -16.13 -15.60
CA ARG A 404 -20.30 -14.88 -16.16
C ARG A 404 -21.24 -14.16 -15.20
N PHE A 405 -22.11 -14.91 -14.52
CA PHE A 405 -22.88 -14.38 -13.39
C PHE A 405 -21.94 -13.75 -12.35
N ALA A 406 -20.86 -14.45 -11.97
CA ALA A 406 -19.93 -13.97 -10.96
C ALA A 406 -19.19 -12.68 -11.39
N LEU A 407 -18.78 -12.59 -12.65
CA LEU A 407 -18.20 -11.37 -13.24
C LEU A 407 -19.17 -10.19 -13.18
N ALA A 408 -20.41 -10.37 -13.63
CA ALA A 408 -21.44 -9.33 -13.58
C ALA A 408 -21.76 -8.90 -12.15
N PHE A 409 -21.97 -9.86 -11.25
CA PHE A 409 -22.28 -9.57 -9.86
C PHE A 409 -21.12 -8.89 -9.14
N THR A 410 -19.88 -9.30 -9.39
CA THR A 410 -18.69 -8.69 -8.80
C THR A 410 -18.46 -7.27 -9.29
N ALA A 411 -18.73 -6.99 -10.57
CA ALA A 411 -18.73 -5.64 -11.11
C ALA A 411 -19.83 -4.76 -10.50
N ALA A 412 -21.04 -5.28 -10.32
CA ALA A 412 -22.12 -4.56 -9.63
C ALA A 412 -21.74 -4.28 -8.16
N VAL A 413 -21.17 -5.27 -7.45
CA VAL A 413 -20.68 -5.07 -6.07
C VAL A 413 -19.53 -4.05 -6.03
N ALA A 414 -18.70 -3.98 -7.07
CA ALA A 414 -17.61 -3.01 -7.19
C ALA A 414 -18.11 -1.55 -7.12
N GLY A 415 -19.27 -1.26 -7.72
CA GLY A 415 -19.96 0.02 -7.61
C GLY A 415 -20.71 0.15 -6.29
N ASP A 416 -21.96 -0.26 -6.26
CA ASP A 416 -22.92 0.00 -5.17
C ASP A 416 -22.95 -1.06 -4.05
N GLY A 417 -22.05 -2.04 -4.11
CA GLY A 417 -21.98 -3.10 -3.11
C GLY A 417 -20.99 -2.89 -1.97
N SER A 418 -20.98 -3.84 -1.05
CA SER A 418 -20.00 -3.90 0.04
C SER A 418 -19.62 -5.35 0.35
N VAL A 419 -18.37 -5.54 0.76
CA VAL A 419 -17.83 -6.84 1.21
C VAL A 419 -17.29 -6.65 2.63
N SER A 420 -17.76 -7.47 3.55
CA SER A 420 -17.34 -7.50 4.96
C SER A 420 -17.00 -8.93 5.36
N ARG A 421 -16.50 -9.17 6.58
CA ARG A 421 -15.92 -10.47 6.97
C ARG A 421 -16.87 -11.67 6.85
N SER A 422 -18.19 -11.45 6.88
CA SER A 422 -19.17 -12.54 6.86
C SER A 422 -20.41 -12.21 6.03
N ASP A 423 -20.29 -11.23 5.14
CA ASP A 423 -21.44 -10.67 4.44
C ASP A 423 -21.03 -9.88 3.19
N ILE A 424 -21.74 -10.13 2.10
CA ILE A 424 -21.61 -9.46 0.79
C ILE A 424 -22.97 -8.87 0.43
N ARG A 425 -23.03 -7.57 0.09
CA ARG A 425 -24.28 -6.86 -0.21
C ARG A 425 -24.19 -6.08 -1.51
N LEU A 426 -25.34 -5.96 -2.19
CA LEU A 426 -25.60 -5.07 -3.31
C LEU A 426 -26.88 -4.27 -3.01
N VAL A 427 -26.84 -2.95 -3.21
CA VAL A 427 -28.01 -2.07 -3.05
C VAL A 427 -28.56 -1.72 -4.43
N SER A 428 -29.88 -1.78 -4.58
CA SER A 428 -30.62 -1.36 -5.77
C SER A 428 -31.66 -0.31 -5.39
N GLY A 429 -31.83 0.70 -6.26
CA GLY A 429 -32.90 1.70 -6.16
C GLY A 429 -34.22 1.27 -6.82
N ASP A 430 -34.20 0.20 -7.63
CA ASP A 430 -35.35 -0.32 -8.35
C ASP A 430 -35.68 -1.74 -7.84
N GLY A 431 -36.95 -1.99 -7.55
CA GLY A 431 -37.43 -3.24 -6.95
C GLY A 431 -37.47 -4.39 -7.92
N GLY A 432 -37.84 -4.14 -9.18
CA GLY A 432 -37.80 -5.13 -10.25
C GLY A 432 -36.37 -5.65 -10.50
N ALA A 433 -35.40 -4.75 -10.60
CA ALA A 433 -33.99 -5.09 -10.73
C ALA A 433 -33.45 -5.84 -9.50
N ALA A 434 -33.85 -5.43 -8.29
CA ALA A 434 -33.47 -6.12 -7.05
C ALA A 434 -34.00 -7.56 -7.00
N LEU A 435 -35.24 -7.77 -7.45
CA LEU A 435 -35.86 -9.09 -7.53
C LEU A 435 -35.15 -9.98 -8.55
N LEU A 436 -34.71 -9.43 -9.70
CA LEU A 436 -33.90 -10.18 -10.67
C LEU A 436 -32.55 -10.59 -10.07
N TRP A 437 -31.84 -9.68 -9.39
CA TRP A 437 -30.58 -10.02 -8.71
C TRP A 437 -30.78 -11.10 -7.64
N LEU A 438 -31.85 -11.01 -6.84
CA LEU A 438 -32.18 -12.04 -5.86
C LEU A 438 -32.42 -13.40 -6.54
N THR A 439 -33.14 -13.41 -7.66
CA THR A 439 -33.45 -14.65 -8.41
C THR A 439 -32.19 -15.25 -9.04
N ALA A 440 -31.33 -14.43 -9.65
CA ALA A 440 -30.06 -14.87 -10.21
C ALA A 440 -29.13 -15.42 -9.12
N LEU A 441 -29.03 -14.74 -7.97
CA LEU A 441 -28.28 -15.23 -6.79
C LEU A 441 -28.86 -16.53 -6.24
N GLN A 442 -30.19 -16.69 -6.25
CA GLN A 442 -30.83 -17.92 -5.81
C GLN A 442 -30.44 -19.09 -6.73
N LYS A 443 -30.38 -18.87 -8.04
CA LYS A 443 -29.91 -19.86 -9.02
C LYS A 443 -28.42 -20.17 -8.90
N ALA A 444 -27.58 -19.15 -8.78
CA ALA A 444 -26.15 -19.35 -8.53
C ALA A 444 -25.91 -20.09 -7.20
N GLY A 445 -26.68 -19.78 -6.15
CA GLY A 445 -26.61 -20.42 -4.85
C GLY A 445 -27.03 -21.89 -4.86
N GLU A 446 -27.96 -22.28 -5.73
CA GLU A 446 -28.31 -23.69 -5.98
C GLU A 446 -27.12 -24.49 -6.55
N LEU A 447 -26.25 -23.85 -7.34
CA LEU A 447 -25.06 -24.47 -7.94
C LEU A 447 -23.83 -24.41 -7.02
N ALA A 448 -23.69 -23.34 -6.24
CA ALA A 448 -22.48 -23.03 -5.48
C ALA A 448 -22.63 -23.18 -3.95
N GLY A 449 -23.82 -23.56 -3.45
CA GLY A 449 -24.01 -23.91 -2.05
C GLY A 449 -24.20 -22.73 -1.10
N PHE A 450 -24.94 -21.69 -1.50
CA PHE A 450 -25.28 -20.57 -0.61
C PHE A 450 -26.74 -20.13 -0.73
N LYS A 451 -27.20 -19.34 0.25
CA LYS A 451 -28.57 -18.80 0.30
C LYS A 451 -28.55 -17.26 0.36
N PRO A 452 -29.18 -16.56 -0.60
CA PRO A 452 -29.32 -15.12 -0.56
C PRO A 452 -30.48 -14.67 0.33
N ARG A 453 -30.52 -13.36 0.59
CA ARG A 453 -31.61 -12.63 1.24
C ARG A 453 -31.78 -11.28 0.56
N LEU A 454 -32.98 -10.72 0.68
CA LEU A 454 -33.29 -9.37 0.25
C LEU A 454 -33.95 -8.62 1.41
N TYR A 455 -33.37 -7.48 1.77
CA TYR A 455 -33.94 -6.57 2.77
C TYR A 455 -34.55 -5.35 2.07
N VAL A 456 -35.81 -5.05 2.41
CA VAL A 456 -36.53 -3.87 1.90
C VAL A 456 -36.58 -2.79 2.98
N GLY A 457 -35.97 -1.63 2.74
CA GLY A 457 -35.97 -0.51 3.67
C GLY A 457 -36.27 0.81 2.96
N GLY A 458 -37.38 1.48 3.30
CA GLY A 458 -37.76 2.73 2.65
C GLY A 458 -37.86 2.59 1.13
N SER A 459 -37.04 3.35 0.39
CA SER A 459 -36.95 3.34 -1.07
C SER A 459 -35.75 2.55 -1.63
N TYR A 460 -35.07 1.74 -0.82
CA TYR A 460 -33.92 0.95 -1.27
C TYR A 460 -34.11 -0.55 -1.00
N TYR A 461 -33.53 -1.36 -1.89
CA TYR A 461 -33.55 -2.82 -1.84
C TYR A 461 -32.12 -3.31 -1.66
N ARG A 462 -31.87 -4.11 -0.63
CA ARG A 462 -30.53 -4.63 -0.31
C ARG A 462 -30.51 -6.13 -0.49
N VAL A 463 -29.88 -6.59 -1.57
CA VAL A 463 -29.65 -8.01 -1.81
C VAL A 463 -28.35 -8.40 -1.12
N GLU A 464 -28.36 -9.45 -0.29
CA GLU A 464 -27.20 -9.85 0.49
C GLU A 464 -27.07 -11.37 0.61
N VAL A 465 -25.83 -11.81 0.82
CA VAL A 465 -25.51 -13.15 1.31
C VAL A 465 -24.76 -12.97 2.63
N SER A 466 -25.34 -13.50 3.70
CA SER A 466 -24.84 -13.31 5.06
C SER A 466 -24.65 -14.63 5.80
N GLY A 467 -23.76 -14.59 6.80
CA GLY A 467 -23.27 -15.77 7.50
C GLY A 467 -21.98 -16.27 6.85
N MET A 468 -20.98 -16.59 7.68
CA MET A 468 -19.61 -16.82 7.23
C MET A 468 -19.50 -17.91 6.13
N GLU A 469 -20.24 -19.01 6.27
CA GLU A 469 -20.24 -20.10 5.27
C GLU A 469 -20.87 -19.68 3.93
N ASN A 470 -22.07 -19.11 3.95
CA ASN A 470 -22.73 -18.63 2.72
C ASN A 470 -21.92 -17.51 2.04
N ALA A 471 -21.38 -16.59 2.84
CA ALA A 471 -20.59 -15.48 2.32
C ALA A 471 -19.26 -15.98 1.72
N ALA A 472 -18.61 -16.98 2.33
CA ALA A 472 -17.43 -17.63 1.76
C ALA A 472 -17.76 -18.38 0.45
N ALA A 473 -18.89 -19.07 0.38
CA ALA A 473 -19.35 -19.75 -0.84
C ALA A 473 -19.56 -18.76 -2.01
N LEU A 474 -20.23 -17.62 -1.76
CA LEU A 474 -20.36 -16.56 -2.77
C LEU A 474 -19.00 -15.91 -3.06
N ALA A 475 -18.16 -15.71 -2.06
CA ALA A 475 -16.83 -15.14 -2.25
C ALA A 475 -15.93 -16.02 -3.15
N ALA A 476 -16.09 -17.35 -3.07
CA ALA A 476 -15.41 -18.29 -3.97
C ALA A 476 -15.78 -18.04 -5.44
N LEU A 477 -17.00 -17.56 -5.71
CA LEU A 477 -17.41 -17.20 -7.06
C LEU A 477 -16.77 -15.92 -7.55
N MET A 478 -16.61 -14.91 -6.68
CA MET A 478 -16.28 -13.54 -7.06
C MET A 478 -14.86 -13.40 -7.64
N PRO A 479 -14.71 -13.24 -8.97
CA PRO A 479 -13.40 -13.20 -9.59
C PRO A 479 -12.64 -11.93 -9.21
N ALA A 480 -11.44 -12.06 -8.65
CA ALA A 480 -10.50 -10.94 -8.51
C ALA A 480 -9.75 -10.68 -9.82
N VAL A 481 -10.50 -10.55 -10.91
CA VAL A 481 -9.94 -10.23 -12.23
C VAL A 481 -9.93 -8.72 -12.37
N GLY A 482 -8.73 -8.12 -12.37
CA GLY A 482 -8.53 -6.69 -12.44
C GLY A 482 -8.41 -6.01 -11.07
N LEU A 483 -8.43 -4.68 -11.05
CA LEU A 483 -8.10 -3.85 -9.88
C LEU A 483 -9.31 -3.66 -8.94
N ASN A 484 -10.01 -4.74 -8.56
CA ASN A 484 -11.18 -4.65 -7.67
C ASN A 484 -10.82 -5.03 -6.23
N PRO A 485 -10.63 -4.06 -5.31
CA PRO A 485 -10.27 -4.35 -3.92
C PRO A 485 -11.38 -5.08 -3.15
N LYS A 486 -12.64 -4.97 -3.57
CA LYS A 486 -13.75 -5.71 -2.96
C LYS A 486 -13.70 -7.19 -3.31
N ALA A 487 -13.28 -7.54 -4.53
CA ALA A 487 -13.07 -8.93 -4.94
C ALA A 487 -11.87 -9.56 -4.21
N GLU A 488 -10.75 -8.83 -4.08
CA GLU A 488 -9.60 -9.28 -3.27
C GLU A 488 -10.02 -9.54 -1.80
N LYS A 489 -10.85 -8.67 -1.23
CA LYS A 489 -11.43 -8.89 0.11
C LYS A 489 -12.32 -10.14 0.18
N ALA A 490 -13.04 -10.46 -0.88
CA ALA A 490 -13.83 -11.69 -0.97
C ALA A 490 -12.91 -12.92 -1.00
N ILE A 491 -11.84 -12.91 -1.79
CA ILE A 491 -10.86 -14.00 -1.81
C ILE A 491 -10.25 -14.23 -0.42
N ASN A 492 -9.84 -13.17 0.28
CA ASN A 492 -9.32 -13.29 1.64
C ASN A 492 -10.36 -13.89 2.60
N MET A 493 -11.63 -13.49 2.48
CA MET A 493 -12.72 -14.09 3.26
C MET A 493 -12.84 -15.60 3.01
N PHE A 494 -12.77 -16.03 1.75
CA PHE A 494 -12.81 -17.45 1.40
C PHE A 494 -11.61 -18.21 1.98
N GLN A 495 -10.40 -17.65 1.88
CA GLN A 495 -9.18 -18.25 2.43
C GLN A 495 -9.24 -18.40 3.95
N GLU A 496 -9.63 -17.34 4.67
CA GLU A 496 -9.84 -17.38 6.12
C GLU A 496 -10.85 -18.47 6.53
N TRP A 497 -11.91 -18.63 5.74
CA TRP A 497 -12.90 -19.69 5.96
C TRP A 497 -12.32 -21.08 5.72
N ALA A 498 -11.58 -21.26 4.62
CA ALA A 498 -10.96 -22.53 4.24
C ALA A 498 -9.94 -23.00 5.29
N GLU A 499 -9.13 -22.08 5.83
CA GLU A 499 -8.16 -22.37 6.89
C GLU A 499 -8.82 -22.72 8.24
N SER A 500 -9.87 -21.99 8.61
CA SER A 500 -10.47 -22.10 9.95
C SER A 500 -11.46 -23.27 10.09
N ARG A 501 -12.19 -23.63 9.03
CA ARG A 501 -13.31 -24.60 9.12
C ARG A 501 -13.39 -25.60 7.97
N GLY A 502 -12.50 -25.55 6.99
CA GLY A 502 -12.51 -26.41 5.79
C GLY A 502 -12.45 -27.93 6.01
N LYS A 503 -12.32 -28.41 7.26
CA LYS A 503 -12.41 -29.83 7.64
C LYS A 503 -13.76 -30.27 8.21
N LYS A 504 -14.66 -29.33 8.56
CA LYS A 504 -15.99 -29.63 9.14
C LYS A 504 -17.07 -28.75 8.47
N GLY A 505 -17.61 -29.22 7.35
CA GLY A 505 -18.74 -28.62 6.64
C GLY A 505 -18.85 -29.13 5.20
N GLU A 506 -20.06 -29.33 4.69
CA GLU A 506 -20.29 -29.92 3.37
C GLU A 506 -20.45 -28.89 2.24
N ALA A 507 -20.78 -27.62 2.51
CA ALA A 507 -21.21 -26.68 1.47
C ALA A 507 -20.07 -25.99 0.70
N VAL A 508 -18.90 -25.76 1.33
CA VAL A 508 -17.76 -25.09 0.69
C VAL A 508 -16.53 -25.99 0.84
N LYS A 509 -16.15 -26.73 -0.20
CA LYS A 509 -15.02 -27.67 -0.12
C LYS A 509 -13.81 -27.09 -0.82
N VAL A 510 -12.66 -27.21 -0.15
CA VAL A 510 -11.34 -27.14 -0.80
C VAL A 510 -10.76 -28.55 -0.73
N ASP A 511 -10.64 -29.19 -1.88
CA ASP A 511 -10.06 -30.53 -2.04
C ASP A 511 -8.91 -30.46 -3.04
N VAL A 512 -7.78 -31.06 -2.69
CA VAL A 512 -6.58 -31.08 -3.54
C VAL A 512 -6.11 -32.52 -3.61
N LYS A 513 -6.02 -33.06 -4.81
CA LYS A 513 -5.66 -34.46 -5.07
C LYS A 513 -4.48 -34.54 -6.03
N LEU A 514 -3.50 -35.35 -5.68
CA LEU A 514 -2.48 -35.80 -6.60
C LEU A 514 -3.07 -36.94 -7.43
N GLU A 515 -3.28 -36.73 -8.73
CA GLU A 515 -3.87 -37.75 -9.61
C GLU A 515 -2.80 -38.67 -10.21
N ALA A 516 -1.64 -38.12 -10.59
CA ALA A 516 -0.57 -38.87 -11.19
C ALA A 516 0.78 -38.15 -11.05
N VAL A 517 1.86 -38.92 -11.03
CA VAL A 517 3.22 -38.45 -11.25
C VAL A 517 3.82 -39.24 -12.42
N GLU A 518 4.21 -38.53 -13.47
CA GLU A 518 4.66 -39.08 -14.74
C GLU A 518 6.11 -38.68 -15.05
N LYS A 519 6.88 -39.61 -15.65
CA LYS A 519 8.23 -39.32 -16.13
C LYS A 519 8.19 -38.40 -17.34
N THR A 520 9.12 -37.44 -17.41
CA THR A 520 9.32 -36.58 -18.58
C THR A 520 10.77 -36.68 -19.08
N SER A 521 11.05 -36.10 -20.24
CA SER A 521 12.41 -36.05 -20.78
C SER A 521 13.38 -35.20 -19.95
N ARG A 522 12.90 -34.39 -18.99
CA ARG A 522 13.71 -33.47 -18.19
C ARG A 522 13.40 -33.55 -16.68
N GLY A 523 12.92 -34.69 -16.19
CA GLY A 523 12.51 -34.89 -14.79
C GLY A 523 11.14 -35.53 -14.71
N ALA A 524 10.22 -34.97 -13.92
CA ALA A 524 8.87 -35.48 -13.74
C ALA A 524 7.79 -34.40 -13.93
N LYS A 525 6.53 -34.83 -14.05
CA LYS A 525 5.34 -33.99 -14.10
C LYS A 525 4.27 -34.59 -13.19
N ALA A 526 3.79 -33.80 -12.25
CA ALA A 526 2.64 -34.15 -11.42
C ALA A 526 1.36 -33.53 -11.98
N VAL A 527 0.27 -34.29 -11.95
CA VAL A 527 -1.08 -33.83 -12.29
C VAL A 527 -1.84 -33.63 -10.99
N VAL A 528 -2.18 -32.38 -10.70
CA VAL A 528 -2.86 -31.99 -9.45
C VAL A 528 -4.28 -31.51 -9.77
N ALA A 529 -5.27 -32.21 -9.25
CA ALA A 529 -6.67 -31.83 -9.32
C ALA A 529 -7.05 -31.00 -8.08
N VAL A 530 -7.77 -29.91 -8.31
CA VAL A 530 -8.21 -28.96 -7.29
C VAL A 530 -9.71 -28.77 -7.45
N LYS A 531 -10.42 -28.84 -6.32
CA LYS A 531 -11.78 -28.34 -6.17
C LYS A 531 -11.78 -27.21 -5.16
N ALA A 532 -12.25 -26.03 -5.53
CA ALA A 532 -12.36 -24.88 -4.63
C ALA A 532 -13.73 -24.24 -4.79
N GLY A 533 -14.64 -24.50 -3.85
CA GLY A 533 -16.05 -24.13 -4.00
C GLY A 533 -16.68 -24.90 -5.18
N PRO A 534 -17.32 -24.23 -6.14
CA PRO A 534 -17.93 -24.87 -7.30
C PRO A 534 -16.94 -25.13 -8.46
N TRP A 535 -15.69 -24.68 -8.34
CA TRP A 535 -14.71 -24.75 -9.42
C TRP A 535 -13.88 -26.02 -9.37
N GLU A 536 -13.68 -26.66 -10.52
CA GLU A 536 -12.82 -27.84 -10.67
C GLU A 536 -11.72 -27.57 -11.71
N ALA A 537 -10.47 -27.76 -11.30
CA ALA A 537 -9.29 -27.44 -12.11
C ALA A 537 -8.22 -28.53 -12.01
N LYS A 538 -7.53 -28.78 -13.12
CA LYS A 538 -6.35 -29.66 -13.18
C LYS A 538 -5.13 -28.89 -13.63
N TYR A 539 -4.04 -29.02 -12.88
CA TYR A 539 -2.78 -28.35 -13.17
C TYR A 539 -1.65 -29.35 -13.40
N ASN A 540 -0.77 -29.02 -14.35
CA ASN A 540 0.48 -29.72 -14.52
C ASN A 540 1.56 -29.01 -13.72
N VAL A 541 2.22 -29.74 -12.83
CA VAL A 541 3.36 -29.26 -12.03
C VAL A 541 4.60 -29.99 -12.49
N TYR A 542 5.51 -29.25 -13.12
CA TYR A 542 6.75 -29.80 -13.65
C TYR A 542 7.83 -29.77 -12.57
N LEU A 543 8.48 -30.92 -12.39
CA LEU A 543 9.59 -31.14 -11.47
C LEU A 543 10.84 -31.32 -12.32
N ARG A 544 11.56 -30.23 -12.60
CA ARG A 544 12.67 -30.25 -13.57
C ARG A 544 13.74 -29.22 -13.24
N GLY A 545 14.98 -29.54 -13.59
CA GLY A 545 16.12 -28.67 -13.31
C GLY A 545 16.22 -28.39 -11.81
N ASP A 546 16.16 -27.11 -11.45
CA ASP A 546 16.24 -26.59 -10.08
C ASP A 546 14.88 -26.08 -9.54
N ALA A 547 13.74 -26.43 -10.16
CA ALA A 547 12.43 -25.89 -9.79
C ALA A 547 11.22 -26.83 -9.85
N VAL A 548 10.23 -26.50 -9.02
CA VAL A 548 8.84 -26.94 -9.08
C VAL A 548 8.03 -25.83 -9.77
N GLU A 549 7.50 -26.11 -10.96
CA GLU A 549 6.84 -25.10 -11.78
C GLU A 549 5.43 -25.54 -12.18
N LEU A 550 4.42 -24.85 -11.68
CA LEU A 550 3.04 -25.05 -12.11
C LEU A 550 2.84 -24.34 -13.45
N ARG A 551 2.24 -25.04 -14.43
CA ARG A 551 1.86 -24.48 -15.73
C ARG A 551 0.46 -24.89 -16.16
N PHE A 552 -0.25 -23.93 -16.73
CA PHE A 552 -1.49 -24.15 -17.47
C PHE A 552 -1.50 -23.29 -18.73
N ASN A 553 -1.94 -23.84 -19.87
CA ASN A 553 -2.07 -23.09 -21.11
C ASN A 553 -3.42 -23.33 -21.78
N SER A 554 -4.01 -22.29 -22.35
CA SER A 554 -5.29 -22.35 -23.06
C SER A 554 -5.30 -21.42 -24.27
N ALA A 555 -6.04 -21.79 -25.31
CA ALA A 555 -6.39 -20.88 -26.40
C ALA A 555 -7.60 -20.00 -26.04
N ASP A 556 -8.42 -20.46 -25.09
CA ASP A 556 -9.53 -19.70 -24.53
C ASP A 556 -9.07 -18.87 -23.33
N ALA A 557 -9.29 -17.55 -23.44
CA ALA A 557 -9.01 -16.60 -22.37
C ALA A 557 -9.89 -16.84 -21.14
N GLU A 558 -11.18 -17.16 -21.32
CA GLU A 558 -12.13 -17.37 -20.22
C GLU A 558 -11.69 -18.52 -19.34
N ARG A 559 -11.35 -19.65 -19.94
CA ARG A 559 -10.78 -20.78 -19.20
C ARG A 559 -9.47 -20.42 -18.49
N ALA A 560 -8.60 -19.61 -19.09
CA ALA A 560 -7.35 -19.20 -18.43
C ALA A 560 -7.62 -18.32 -17.19
N TYR A 561 -8.56 -17.37 -17.26
CA TYR A 561 -8.92 -16.55 -16.10
C TYR A 561 -9.64 -17.34 -15.01
N GLN A 562 -10.53 -18.27 -15.37
CA GLN A 562 -11.15 -19.21 -14.43
C GLN A 562 -10.09 -20.01 -13.67
N MET A 563 -9.12 -20.59 -14.39
CA MET A 563 -8.06 -21.38 -13.77
C MET A 563 -7.08 -20.54 -12.94
N ALA A 564 -6.86 -19.27 -13.30
CA ALA A 564 -6.10 -18.37 -12.44
C ALA A 564 -6.88 -18.01 -11.16
N HIS A 565 -8.20 -17.87 -11.25
CA HIS A 565 -9.05 -17.60 -10.08
C HIS A 565 -9.01 -18.74 -9.07
N VAL A 566 -9.10 -19.99 -9.52
CA VAL A 566 -8.94 -21.16 -8.62
C VAL A 566 -7.59 -21.15 -7.91
N LEU A 567 -6.50 -20.80 -8.61
CA LEU A 567 -5.19 -20.60 -7.97
C LEU A 567 -5.20 -19.47 -6.94
N LYS A 568 -5.85 -18.34 -7.22
CA LYS A 568 -6.01 -17.25 -6.25
C LYS A 568 -6.79 -17.69 -5.00
N LEU A 569 -7.84 -18.50 -5.15
CA LEU A 569 -8.57 -19.08 -4.01
C LEU A 569 -7.66 -19.95 -3.12
N LEU A 570 -6.67 -20.63 -3.73
CA LEU A 570 -5.64 -21.37 -3.00
C LEU A 570 -4.51 -20.50 -2.44
N GLY A 571 -4.51 -19.18 -2.70
CA GLY A 571 -3.46 -18.25 -2.28
C GLY A 571 -2.27 -18.16 -3.23
N VAL A 572 -2.33 -18.82 -4.38
CA VAL A 572 -1.28 -18.79 -5.42
C VAL A 572 -1.48 -17.54 -6.28
N LYS A 573 -0.55 -16.59 -6.16
CA LYS A 573 -0.54 -15.37 -6.99
C LYS A 573 -0.01 -15.68 -8.39
N ALA A 574 -0.90 -16.07 -9.29
CA ALA A 574 -0.57 -16.31 -10.70
C ALA A 574 -1.59 -15.61 -11.62
N GLU A 575 -1.10 -14.77 -12.53
CA GLU A 575 -1.95 -14.07 -13.51
C GLU A 575 -1.76 -14.68 -14.91
N PRO A 576 -2.84 -14.77 -15.72
CA PRO A 576 -2.74 -15.17 -17.11
C PRO A 576 -1.89 -14.19 -17.93
N LYS A 577 -0.99 -14.72 -18.75
CA LYS A 577 -0.17 -13.93 -19.69
C LYS A 577 -0.48 -14.36 -21.12
N ALA A 578 -0.88 -13.40 -21.94
CA ALA A 578 -1.02 -13.61 -23.38
C ALA A 578 0.36 -13.68 -24.04
N PHE A 579 0.55 -14.62 -24.97
CA PHE A 579 1.72 -14.72 -25.83
C PHE A 579 1.31 -15.12 -27.25
N GLU A 580 2.09 -14.69 -28.24
CA GLU A 580 1.89 -15.09 -29.63
C GLU A 580 2.57 -16.42 -29.90
N ASP A 581 1.81 -17.38 -30.42
CA ASP A 581 2.37 -18.62 -30.92
C ASP A 581 2.98 -18.37 -32.31
N ARG A 582 4.28 -18.61 -32.44
CA ARG A 582 5.06 -18.44 -33.69
C ARG A 582 4.58 -19.35 -34.83
N SER A 583 3.73 -20.34 -34.53
CA SER A 583 3.26 -21.34 -35.49
C SER A 583 1.85 -21.07 -36.05
N GLY A 584 1.15 -19.99 -35.66
CA GLY A 584 -0.21 -19.77 -36.19
C GLY A 584 -0.89 -18.43 -35.94
N GLY A 585 -0.19 -17.39 -35.47
CA GLY A 585 -0.77 -16.04 -35.33
C GLY A 585 -1.95 -15.93 -34.35
N ARG A 586 -2.26 -16.97 -33.57
CA ARG A 586 -3.31 -16.96 -32.53
C ARG A 586 -2.68 -16.70 -31.17
N HIS A 587 -3.29 -15.81 -30.39
CA HIS A 587 -2.90 -15.57 -28.99
C HIS A 587 -3.21 -16.82 -28.14
N LYS A 588 -2.22 -17.30 -27.39
CA LYS A 588 -2.39 -18.31 -26.35
C LYS A 588 -2.17 -17.66 -24.98
N TRP A 589 -2.78 -18.25 -23.96
CA TRP A 589 -2.70 -17.81 -22.57
C TRP A 589 -1.90 -18.81 -21.77
N LEU A 590 -0.95 -18.32 -20.97
CA LEU A 590 -0.12 -19.10 -20.06
C LEU A 590 -0.30 -18.60 -18.63
N ILE A 591 -0.55 -19.53 -17.72
CA ILE A 591 -0.43 -19.33 -16.28
C ILE A 591 0.81 -20.09 -15.82
N SER A 592 1.66 -19.42 -15.05
CA SER A 592 2.86 -20.04 -14.48
C SER A 592 3.08 -19.59 -13.04
N ALA A 593 3.42 -20.52 -12.15
CA ALA A 593 3.87 -20.22 -10.79
C ALA A 593 5.17 -20.97 -10.49
N SER A 594 6.14 -20.25 -9.92
CA SER A 594 7.44 -20.81 -9.51
C SER A 594 7.38 -21.49 -8.15
N THR A 595 8.42 -22.24 -7.80
CA THR A 595 8.54 -22.90 -6.48
C THR A 595 8.27 -21.95 -5.33
N ASP A 596 8.82 -20.74 -5.37
CA ASP A 596 8.62 -19.77 -4.30
C ASP A 596 7.14 -19.35 -4.21
N VAL A 597 6.50 -19.03 -5.35
CA VAL A 597 5.08 -18.67 -5.44
C VAL A 597 4.19 -19.77 -4.87
N LEU A 598 4.51 -21.03 -5.21
CA LEU A 598 3.80 -22.21 -4.71
C LEU A 598 4.06 -22.45 -3.23
N ALA A 599 5.26 -22.17 -2.75
CA ALA A 599 5.65 -22.29 -1.35
C ALA A 599 5.19 -21.11 -0.47
N SER A 600 4.48 -20.09 -0.99
CA SER A 600 4.08 -18.95 -0.18
C SER A 600 3.35 -19.35 1.09
N LYS A 601 3.59 -18.67 2.21
CA LYS A 601 2.74 -18.77 3.39
C LYS A 601 1.30 -18.31 3.16
N ALA A 602 1.06 -17.52 2.10
CA ALA A 602 -0.30 -17.18 1.66
C ALA A 602 -1.00 -18.37 0.95
N VAL A 603 -0.25 -19.36 0.46
CA VAL A 603 -0.82 -20.54 -0.19
C VAL A 603 -1.31 -21.52 0.87
N LEU A 604 -2.54 -22.00 0.69
CA LEU A 604 -3.19 -22.92 1.61
C LEU A 604 -2.29 -24.14 1.90
N PRO A 605 -2.08 -24.49 3.19
CA PRO A 605 -1.18 -25.59 3.57
C PRO A 605 -1.50 -26.92 2.88
N LEU A 606 -2.79 -27.21 2.65
CA LEU A 606 -3.23 -28.43 1.96
C LEU A 606 -2.66 -28.53 0.53
N PHE A 607 -2.64 -27.41 -0.21
CA PHE A 607 -2.12 -27.40 -1.57
C PHE A 607 -0.60 -27.63 -1.57
N ARG A 608 0.12 -26.94 -0.67
CA ARG A 608 1.58 -27.10 -0.52
C ARG A 608 1.99 -28.51 -0.15
N GLU A 609 1.23 -29.16 0.73
CA GLU A 609 1.46 -30.54 1.15
C GLU A 609 1.30 -31.52 -0.03
N VAL A 610 0.29 -31.33 -0.89
CA VAL A 610 0.11 -32.18 -2.08
C VAL A 610 1.26 -32.01 -3.08
N LEU A 611 1.77 -30.78 -3.25
CA LEU A 611 2.94 -30.53 -4.08
C LEU A 611 4.21 -31.18 -3.50
N ALA A 612 4.40 -31.13 -2.17
CA ALA A 612 5.52 -31.78 -1.51
C ALA A 612 5.49 -33.31 -1.70
N ARG A 613 4.32 -33.94 -1.54
CA ARG A 613 4.15 -35.38 -1.81
C ARG A 613 4.45 -35.75 -3.25
N ALA A 614 4.05 -34.90 -4.21
CA ALA A 614 4.35 -35.14 -5.62
C ALA A 614 5.86 -35.11 -5.90
N VAL A 615 6.62 -34.26 -5.19
CA VAL A 615 8.08 -34.20 -5.24
C VAL A 615 8.70 -35.47 -4.68
N GLU A 616 8.22 -35.94 -3.52
CA GLU A 616 8.70 -37.17 -2.87
C GLU A 616 8.45 -38.41 -3.75
N GLU A 617 7.24 -38.56 -4.29
CA GLU A 617 6.89 -39.67 -5.18
C GLU A 617 7.77 -39.68 -6.45
N ALA A 618 8.14 -38.51 -6.97
CA ALA A 618 9.07 -38.41 -8.10
C ALA A 618 10.51 -38.81 -7.72
N ALA A 619 10.93 -38.54 -6.48
CA ALA A 619 12.23 -38.93 -5.95
C ALA A 619 12.32 -40.44 -5.69
N GLU A 620 11.27 -41.03 -5.11
CA GLU A 620 11.14 -42.48 -4.89
C GLU A 620 11.26 -43.27 -6.21
N LYS A 621 10.75 -42.70 -7.30
CA LYS A 621 10.84 -43.27 -8.65
C LYS A 621 12.16 -42.99 -9.37
N GLY A 622 13.09 -42.27 -8.72
CA GLY A 622 14.40 -41.91 -9.27
C GLY A 622 14.33 -40.92 -10.44
N TRP A 623 13.30 -40.07 -10.49
CA TRP A 623 13.14 -39.07 -11.57
C TRP A 623 13.64 -37.67 -11.18
N VAL A 624 13.86 -37.45 -9.88
CA VAL A 624 14.44 -36.25 -9.28
C VAL A 624 15.49 -36.70 -8.25
N GLU A 625 16.62 -36.01 -8.19
CA GLU A 625 17.68 -36.28 -7.20
C GLU A 625 17.17 -36.10 -5.77
N ALA A 626 17.48 -37.05 -4.88
CA ALA A 626 16.93 -37.13 -3.52
C ALA A 626 17.17 -35.84 -2.71
N ASP A 627 18.41 -35.35 -2.63
CA ASP A 627 18.78 -34.13 -1.91
C ASP A 627 18.07 -32.87 -2.44
N THR A 628 17.71 -32.88 -3.73
CA THR A 628 16.98 -31.76 -4.34
C THR A 628 15.49 -31.86 -4.04
N ALA A 629 14.93 -33.06 -4.10
CA ALA A 629 13.55 -33.33 -3.76
C ALA A 629 13.26 -33.05 -2.27
N GLU A 630 14.15 -33.45 -1.37
CA GLU A 630 14.02 -33.19 0.07
C GLU A 630 13.93 -31.69 0.36
N ARG A 631 14.87 -30.90 -0.19
CA ARG A 631 14.86 -29.43 -0.05
C ARG A 631 13.61 -28.78 -0.62
N TRP A 632 13.09 -29.27 -1.75
CA TRP A 632 11.85 -28.74 -2.33
C TRP A 632 10.62 -29.09 -1.49
N ALA A 633 10.54 -30.34 -1.02
CA ALA A 633 9.43 -30.81 -0.20
C ALA A 633 9.37 -30.08 1.15
N GLU A 634 10.51 -29.92 1.82
CA GLU A 634 10.64 -29.14 3.06
C GLU A 634 10.20 -27.69 2.85
N LYS A 635 10.75 -27.03 1.81
CA LYS A 635 10.39 -25.66 1.46
C LYS A 635 8.90 -25.47 1.21
N LEU A 636 8.27 -26.41 0.49
CA LEU A 636 6.82 -26.39 0.25
C LEU A 636 6.04 -26.55 1.56
N ARG A 637 6.42 -27.49 2.45
CA ARG A 637 5.73 -27.74 3.72
C ARG A 637 5.85 -26.60 4.72
N GLU A 638 7.06 -26.13 4.97
CA GLU A 638 7.30 -25.03 5.93
C GLU A 638 6.65 -23.73 5.45
N GLY A 639 6.68 -23.53 4.14
CA GLY A 639 6.19 -22.35 3.49
C GLY A 639 7.16 -21.18 3.65
N VAL A 640 7.38 -20.49 2.55
CA VAL A 640 8.25 -19.33 2.48
C VAL A 640 7.39 -18.10 2.66
N THR A 641 7.81 -17.18 3.51
CA THR A 641 7.30 -15.82 3.38
C THR A 641 7.85 -15.28 2.07
N ILE A 642 7.06 -15.34 0.99
CA ILE A 642 7.38 -14.58 -0.22
C ILE A 642 7.19 -13.13 0.18
N ALA A 643 8.27 -12.58 0.69
CA ALA A 643 8.32 -11.21 1.09
C ALA A 643 8.27 -10.36 -0.18
N GLU A 644 7.07 -10.08 -0.71
CA GLU A 644 6.90 -8.87 -1.53
C GLU A 644 7.32 -7.61 -0.74
N ASP A 645 7.47 -7.73 0.59
CA ASP A 645 8.08 -6.74 1.46
C ASP A 645 9.62 -6.77 1.48
N LYS A 646 10.34 -7.83 1.11
CA LYS A 646 11.82 -7.86 1.16
C LYS A 646 12.49 -8.54 -0.04
N PRO A 647 13.59 -8.00 -0.58
CA PRO A 647 14.23 -8.52 -1.79
C PRO A 647 14.81 -9.93 -1.59
N LYS A 648 14.68 -10.80 -2.59
CA LYS A 648 15.31 -12.13 -2.60
C LYS A 648 16.82 -12.00 -2.84
N PHE A 649 17.59 -11.79 -1.78
CA PHE A 649 19.06 -11.74 -1.89
C PHE A 649 19.65 -13.11 -2.23
N VAL A 650 20.59 -13.08 -3.15
CA VAL A 650 21.61 -14.12 -3.34
C VAL A 650 22.72 -13.81 -2.34
N ILE A 651 23.02 -14.77 -1.48
CA ILE A 651 24.08 -14.68 -0.47
C ILE A 651 25.11 -15.74 -0.82
N ARG A 652 26.39 -15.38 -0.93
CA ARG A 652 27.48 -16.32 -1.24
C ARG A 652 28.83 -15.77 -0.81
N ILE A 653 29.85 -16.63 -0.83
CA ILE A 653 31.24 -16.21 -0.75
C ILE A 653 31.73 -15.90 -2.18
N ASN A 654 32.31 -14.72 -2.37
CA ASN A 654 32.92 -14.36 -3.66
C ASN A 654 34.33 -14.94 -3.79
N ASN A 655 34.93 -14.79 -4.98
CA ASN A 655 36.25 -15.34 -5.29
C ASN A 655 37.40 -14.72 -4.47
N THR A 656 37.14 -13.64 -3.72
CA THR A 656 38.10 -13.00 -2.80
C THR A 656 37.85 -13.40 -1.35
N GLY A 657 36.97 -14.38 -1.10
CA GLY A 657 36.61 -14.83 0.24
C GLY A 657 35.68 -13.89 1.01
N ALA A 658 35.14 -12.83 0.41
CA ALA A 658 34.22 -11.90 1.08
C ALA A 658 32.75 -12.31 0.94
N LEU A 659 31.93 -11.93 1.93
CA LEU A 659 30.49 -12.16 1.90
C LEU A 659 29.83 -11.23 0.87
N ASP A 660 29.10 -11.82 -0.06
CA ASP A 660 28.39 -11.12 -1.13
C ASP A 660 26.88 -11.27 -0.96
N ILE A 661 26.17 -10.16 -0.71
CA ILE A 661 24.72 -10.09 -0.51
C ILE A 661 24.12 -9.22 -1.61
N VAL A 662 23.53 -9.83 -2.64
CA VAL A 662 23.07 -9.12 -3.83
C VAL A 662 21.65 -9.51 -4.24
N TYR A 663 20.80 -8.51 -4.48
CA TYR A 663 19.50 -8.66 -5.10
C TYR A 663 19.58 -8.18 -6.55
N MET A 664 19.09 -8.98 -7.48
CA MET A 664 19.10 -8.68 -8.92
C MET A 664 17.66 -8.56 -9.43
N THR A 665 17.36 -7.51 -10.19
CA THR A 665 16.00 -7.29 -10.72
C THR A 665 16.00 -6.52 -12.04
N THR A 666 15.00 -6.78 -12.89
CA THR A 666 14.72 -5.97 -14.07
C THR A 666 13.82 -4.78 -13.78
N SER A 667 13.21 -4.72 -12.59
CA SER A 667 12.33 -3.62 -12.17
C SER A 667 13.14 -2.54 -11.46
N ALA A 668 13.24 -1.36 -12.08
CA ALA A 668 13.81 -0.18 -11.44
C ALA A 668 12.99 0.24 -10.21
N GLU A 669 11.66 0.17 -10.29
CA GLU A 669 10.75 0.52 -9.20
C GLU A 669 10.97 -0.33 -7.94
N ASN A 670 11.17 -1.64 -8.08
CA ASN A 670 11.46 -2.50 -6.93
C ASN A 670 12.84 -2.18 -6.33
N LEU A 671 13.82 -1.84 -7.16
CA LEU A 671 15.16 -1.53 -6.72
C LEU A 671 15.18 -0.22 -5.92
N ASP A 672 14.47 0.80 -6.40
CA ASP A 672 14.29 2.08 -5.71
C ASP A 672 13.50 1.90 -4.41
N ARG A 673 12.39 1.15 -4.44
CA ARG A 673 11.58 0.85 -3.25
C ARG A 673 12.40 0.25 -2.11
N TYR A 674 13.24 -0.75 -2.41
CA TYR A 674 14.06 -1.40 -1.38
C TYR A 674 15.23 -0.53 -0.91
N ALA A 675 15.84 0.25 -1.82
CA ALA A 675 16.87 1.20 -1.46
C ALA A 675 16.32 2.27 -0.50
N GLU A 676 15.13 2.81 -0.76
CA GLU A 676 14.47 3.79 0.11
C GLU A 676 14.12 3.19 1.48
N ARG A 677 13.67 1.92 1.55
CA ARG A 677 13.46 1.25 2.84
C ARG A 677 14.72 1.06 3.67
N LEU A 678 15.86 0.78 3.04
CA LEU A 678 17.13 0.74 3.77
C LEU A 678 17.51 2.15 4.27
N LYS A 679 17.26 3.19 3.48
CA LYS A 679 17.49 4.59 3.89
C LYS A 679 16.62 5.02 5.06
N SER A 680 15.33 4.64 5.07
CA SER A 680 14.41 4.99 6.17
C SER A 680 14.83 4.36 7.50
N LEU A 681 15.49 3.19 7.46
CA LEU A 681 16.15 2.58 8.62
C LEU A 681 17.45 3.28 9.01
N GLY A 682 17.89 4.30 8.28
CA GLY A 682 19.13 5.05 8.45
C GLY A 682 20.38 4.34 7.92
N LEU A 683 20.21 3.48 6.91
CA LEU A 683 21.36 3.02 6.12
C LEU A 683 21.71 4.06 5.04
N GLU A 684 22.99 4.17 4.70
CA GLU A 684 23.48 5.19 3.78
C GLU A 684 23.94 4.54 2.48
N ALA A 685 23.45 5.06 1.35
CA ALA A 685 23.84 4.60 0.03
C ALA A 685 25.33 4.89 -0.21
N GLY A 686 26.05 3.93 -0.79
CA GLY A 686 27.50 3.97 -1.00
C GLY A 686 28.32 3.39 0.16
N ILE A 687 27.76 3.33 1.38
CA ILE A 687 28.43 2.78 2.57
C ILE A 687 27.79 1.46 2.98
N HIS A 688 26.51 1.50 3.35
CA HIS A 688 25.76 0.35 3.86
C HIS A 688 25.15 -0.49 2.73
N PHE A 689 24.84 0.13 1.60
CA PHE A 689 24.36 -0.57 0.42
C PHE A 689 24.71 0.20 -0.86
N THR A 690 24.68 -0.47 -2.00
CA THR A 690 24.90 0.15 -3.33
C THR A 690 23.82 -0.29 -4.30
N THR A 691 23.44 0.60 -5.21
CA THR A 691 22.45 0.36 -6.26
C THR A 691 23.06 0.56 -7.64
N LYS A 692 22.66 -0.29 -8.60
CA LYS A 692 22.90 -0.09 -10.03
C LYS A 692 21.58 -0.30 -10.78
N PRO A 693 21.09 0.69 -11.53
CA PRO A 693 19.83 0.55 -12.25
C PRO A 693 19.96 -0.45 -13.42
N PRO A 694 18.86 -1.11 -13.82
CA PRO A 694 18.84 -1.95 -15.02
C PRO A 694 19.11 -1.10 -16.28
N LYS A 695 19.95 -1.60 -17.20
CA LYS A 695 20.28 -0.94 -18.48
C LYS A 695 20.37 -1.96 -19.62
N ASN A 696 19.81 -1.63 -20.79
CA ASN A 696 19.88 -2.43 -22.02
C ASN A 696 19.55 -3.92 -21.83
N GLY A 697 18.45 -4.22 -21.14
CA GLY A 697 18.03 -5.61 -20.86
C GLY A 697 18.85 -6.34 -19.78
N LYS A 698 19.90 -5.72 -19.21
CA LYS A 698 20.64 -6.26 -18.07
C LYS A 698 19.94 -5.92 -16.75
N GLN A 699 19.95 -6.87 -15.82
CA GLN A 699 19.40 -6.70 -14.48
C GLN A 699 20.14 -5.60 -13.71
N GLY A 700 19.39 -4.78 -12.99
CA GLY A 700 19.92 -3.90 -11.95
C GLY A 700 20.25 -4.68 -10.68
N THR A 701 21.07 -4.09 -9.81
CA THR A 701 21.56 -4.74 -8.59
C THR A 701 21.42 -3.85 -7.37
N LEU A 702 20.89 -4.38 -6.26
CA LEU A 702 20.99 -3.81 -4.92
C LEU A 702 21.91 -4.71 -4.10
N ARG A 703 23.00 -4.17 -3.56
CA ARG A 703 23.98 -4.92 -2.77
C ARG A 703 24.06 -4.37 -1.36
N ILE A 704 23.93 -5.21 -0.34
CA ILE A 704 24.17 -4.84 1.06
C ILE A 704 25.63 -5.12 1.38
N THR A 705 26.34 -4.16 1.95
CA THR A 705 27.74 -4.32 2.35
C THR A 705 27.83 -4.98 3.72
N ALA A 706 29.01 -5.49 4.10
CA ALA A 706 29.23 -6.04 5.44
C ALA A 706 28.86 -5.01 6.53
N GLU A 707 29.27 -3.76 6.36
CA GLU A 707 28.93 -2.65 7.27
C GLU A 707 27.43 -2.38 7.31
N GLY A 708 26.71 -2.55 6.19
CA GLY A 708 25.25 -2.48 6.18
C GLY A 708 24.57 -3.56 7.02
N VAL A 709 25.11 -4.78 7.05
CA VAL A 709 24.62 -5.86 7.94
C VAL A 709 24.87 -5.50 9.39
N VAL A 710 26.09 -5.07 9.72
CA VAL A 710 26.45 -4.64 11.08
C VAL A 710 25.54 -3.50 11.55
N LYS A 711 25.24 -2.53 10.68
CA LYS A 711 24.34 -1.43 11.02
C LYS A 711 22.89 -1.90 11.23
N LEU A 712 22.39 -2.82 10.41
CA LEU A 712 21.06 -3.41 10.60
C LEU A 712 20.98 -4.18 11.92
N ALA A 713 22.01 -4.92 12.30
CA ALA A 713 22.06 -5.68 13.54
C ALA A 713 22.23 -4.78 14.78
N GLU A 714 22.96 -3.67 14.66
CA GLU A 714 22.98 -2.63 15.70
C GLU A 714 21.58 -2.06 15.92
N LEU A 715 20.92 -1.65 14.84
CA LEU A 715 19.57 -1.06 14.90
C LEU A 715 18.55 -2.05 15.46
N SER A 716 18.68 -3.34 15.16
CA SER A 716 17.76 -4.36 15.68
C SER A 716 17.84 -4.57 17.18
N HIS A 717 18.94 -4.16 17.84
CA HIS A 717 19.12 -4.29 19.29
C HIS A 717 18.99 -2.95 20.01
N HIS A 718 19.54 -1.89 19.42
CA HIS A 718 19.82 -0.62 20.11
C HIS A 718 19.06 0.58 19.55
N ALA A 719 18.30 0.46 18.46
CA ALA A 719 17.53 1.61 17.96
C ALA A 719 16.49 2.03 19.00
N GLU A 720 16.47 3.31 19.40
CA GLU A 720 15.53 3.84 20.41
C GLU A 720 14.06 3.69 19.98
N ASP A 721 13.79 3.85 18.68
CA ASP A 721 12.47 3.66 18.08
C ASP A 721 12.09 2.17 17.95
N PRO A 722 11.02 1.70 18.61
CA PRO A 722 10.60 0.31 18.57
C PRO A 722 10.23 -0.19 17.17
N GLU A 723 9.65 0.65 16.30
CA GLU A 723 9.26 0.25 14.94
C GLU A 723 10.50 0.02 14.06
N ARG A 724 11.44 0.95 14.06
CA ARG A 724 12.72 0.82 13.37
C ARG A 724 13.54 -0.36 13.88
N ARG A 725 13.53 -0.63 15.19
CA ARG A 725 14.17 -1.80 15.80
C ARG A 725 13.57 -3.10 15.25
N LEU A 726 12.24 -3.19 15.23
CA LEU A 726 11.51 -4.36 14.74
C LEU A 726 11.74 -4.58 13.23
N GLU A 727 11.72 -3.51 12.43
CA GLU A 727 11.94 -3.62 10.99
C GLU A 727 13.38 -4.04 10.68
N ALA A 728 14.39 -3.46 11.35
CA ALA A 728 15.79 -3.86 11.23
C ALA A 728 16.00 -5.34 11.62
N ALA A 729 15.38 -5.79 12.72
CA ALA A 729 15.38 -7.20 13.12
C ALA A 729 14.75 -8.09 12.03
N GLY A 730 13.69 -7.62 11.39
CA GLY A 730 13.06 -8.29 10.26
C GLY A 730 13.97 -8.40 9.03
N TRP A 731 14.87 -7.44 8.77
CA TRP A 731 15.86 -7.55 7.69
C TRP A 731 16.97 -8.55 8.02
N ILE A 732 17.47 -8.55 9.27
CA ILE A 732 18.46 -9.53 9.71
C ILE A 732 17.91 -10.96 9.63
N LYS A 733 16.68 -11.18 10.13
CA LYS A 733 16.00 -12.48 10.03
C LYS A 733 15.88 -12.95 8.58
N HIS A 734 15.55 -12.03 7.67
CA HIS A 734 15.46 -12.32 6.24
C HIS A 734 16.82 -12.70 5.65
N LEU A 735 17.88 -11.95 5.93
CA LEU A 735 19.22 -12.27 5.43
C LEU A 735 19.73 -13.62 5.95
N LEU A 736 19.50 -13.93 7.22
CA LEU A 736 19.87 -15.23 7.80
C LEU A 736 19.13 -16.38 7.13
N ALA A 737 17.82 -16.26 6.92
CA ALA A 737 17.03 -17.24 6.19
C ALA A 737 17.52 -17.42 4.74
N ARG A 738 17.87 -16.32 4.05
CA ARG A 738 18.44 -16.38 2.69
C ARG A 738 19.80 -17.09 2.63
N ALA A 739 20.63 -16.91 3.65
CA ALA A 739 21.94 -17.53 3.74
C ALA A 739 21.82 -19.04 4.00
N GLU A 740 20.86 -19.44 4.82
CA GLU A 740 20.50 -20.85 5.05
C GLU A 740 19.95 -21.50 3.77
N GLU A 741 19.05 -20.81 3.06
CA GLU A 741 18.47 -21.34 1.81
C GLU A 741 19.48 -21.54 0.67
N SER A 742 20.52 -20.68 0.56
CA SER A 742 21.30 -20.60 -0.69
C SER A 742 22.78 -20.21 -0.56
N GLY A 743 23.27 -19.88 0.65
CA GLY A 743 24.62 -19.36 0.86
C GLY A 743 25.67 -20.39 1.26
N GLY A 744 25.26 -21.56 1.75
CA GLY A 744 26.16 -22.56 2.33
C GLY A 744 26.71 -22.15 3.70
N GLU A 745 27.29 -23.12 4.40
CA GLU A 745 27.72 -22.98 5.80
C GLU A 745 28.69 -21.80 6.02
N ALA A 746 29.68 -21.65 5.14
CA ALA A 746 30.68 -20.59 5.22
C ALA A 746 30.08 -19.17 5.10
N ALA A 747 29.03 -18.98 4.29
CA ALA A 747 28.36 -17.68 4.17
C ALA A 747 27.45 -17.41 5.38
N GLN A 748 26.79 -18.46 5.90
CA GLN A 748 25.96 -18.37 7.10
C GLN A 748 26.81 -17.99 8.33
N GLU A 749 27.98 -18.61 8.51
CA GLU A 749 28.87 -18.30 9.62
C GLU A 749 29.39 -16.86 9.55
N LYS A 750 29.82 -16.39 8.37
CA LYS A 750 30.25 -14.99 8.20
C LYS A 750 29.13 -14.00 8.42
N LEU A 751 27.92 -14.30 7.95
CA LEU A 751 26.77 -13.44 8.18
C LEU A 751 26.42 -13.35 9.67
N ARG A 752 26.44 -14.48 10.41
CA ARG A 752 26.22 -14.51 11.87
C ARG A 752 27.26 -13.66 12.61
N LYS A 753 28.55 -13.77 12.26
CA LYS A 753 29.61 -12.93 12.86
C LYS A 753 29.36 -11.43 12.69
N LEU A 754 28.89 -11.00 11.52
CA LEU A 754 28.54 -9.58 11.30
C LEU A 754 27.31 -9.14 12.11
N VAL A 755 26.33 -10.04 12.30
CA VAL A 755 25.15 -9.78 13.13
C VAL A 755 25.56 -9.63 14.60
N GLU A 756 26.40 -10.53 15.11
CA GLU A 756 26.95 -10.45 16.47
C GLU A 756 27.77 -9.18 16.69
N GLU A 757 28.59 -8.79 15.71
CA GLU A 757 29.36 -7.55 15.75
C GLU A 757 28.45 -6.32 15.85
N GLY A 758 27.36 -6.28 15.08
CA GLY A 758 26.38 -5.20 15.14
C GLY A 758 25.65 -5.15 16.49
N ALA A 759 25.25 -6.30 17.02
CA ALA A 759 24.62 -6.42 18.34
C ALA A 759 25.56 -5.93 19.47
N ALA A 760 26.87 -6.07 19.32
CA ALA A 760 27.85 -5.62 20.30
C ALA A 760 28.19 -4.12 20.23
N ARG A 761 27.67 -3.35 19.26
CA ARG A 761 28.05 -1.95 19.06
C ARG A 761 27.64 -1.02 20.21
N GLY A 762 28.62 -0.40 20.85
CA GLY A 762 28.44 0.55 21.95
C GLY A 762 28.41 -0.10 23.33
N VAL A 763 28.66 -1.42 23.39
CA VAL A 763 28.69 -2.18 24.64
C VAL A 763 30.12 -2.28 25.19
N SER A 764 31.11 -2.41 24.31
CA SER A 764 32.52 -2.61 24.69
C SER A 764 33.18 -1.33 25.19
N ALA A 765 34.00 -1.45 26.23
CA ALA A 765 34.88 -0.37 26.69
C ALA A 765 36.18 -0.38 25.88
N LEU A 766 36.59 0.77 25.36
CA LEU A 766 37.93 0.97 24.79
C LEU A 766 38.98 1.05 25.90
N THR A 767 38.61 1.67 27.02
CA THR A 767 39.41 1.73 28.24
C THR A 767 39.56 0.34 28.85
N GLY A 768 40.79 -0.10 29.08
CA GLY A 768 41.11 -1.44 29.59
C GLY A 768 41.26 -2.52 28.51
N LEU A 769 41.14 -2.17 27.22
CA LEU A 769 41.33 -3.12 26.12
C LEU A 769 42.79 -3.54 25.99
N ARG A 770 43.07 -4.84 26.09
CA ARG A 770 44.36 -5.45 25.75
C ARG A 770 44.19 -6.38 24.55
N ARG A 771 44.97 -6.20 23.49
CA ARG A 771 44.85 -6.98 22.25
C ARG A 771 46.18 -7.15 21.55
N GLU A 772 46.40 -8.33 20.99
CA GLU A 772 47.46 -8.59 20.01
C GLU A 772 46.96 -8.28 18.60
N VAL A 773 47.75 -7.51 17.83
CA VAL A 773 47.46 -7.16 16.45
C VAL A 773 48.68 -7.46 15.58
N GLU A 774 48.44 -7.91 14.36
CA GLU A 774 49.49 -8.12 13.36
C GLU A 774 49.46 -6.97 12.35
N VAL A 775 50.58 -6.28 12.19
CA VAL A 775 50.73 -5.13 11.29
C VAL A 775 52.04 -5.28 10.54
N ASP A 776 52.00 -5.15 9.21
CA ASP A 776 53.19 -5.26 8.36
C ASP A 776 54.00 -6.57 8.58
N GLY A 777 53.34 -7.65 9.03
CA GLY A 777 53.95 -8.96 9.32
C GLY A 777 54.56 -9.11 10.72
N GLU A 778 54.47 -8.08 11.57
CA GLU A 778 54.97 -8.05 12.95
C GLU A 778 53.80 -8.07 13.95
N ARG A 779 53.93 -8.79 15.07
CA ARG A 779 52.92 -8.83 16.14
C ARG A 779 53.22 -7.77 17.19
N HIS A 780 52.19 -7.02 17.54
CA HIS A 780 52.24 -5.94 18.53
C HIS A 780 51.19 -6.15 19.62
N VAL A 781 51.56 -5.89 20.88
CA VAL A 781 50.64 -5.92 22.03
C VAL A 781 50.21 -4.48 22.35
N VAL A 782 48.90 -4.23 22.27
CA VAL A 782 48.31 -2.92 22.55
C VAL A 782 47.45 -3.00 23.82
N GLU A 783 47.76 -2.17 24.81
CA GLU A 783 46.98 -1.99 26.04
C GLU A 783 46.46 -0.56 26.15
N ILE A 784 45.15 -0.33 26.11
CA ILE A 784 44.56 1.00 26.24
C ILE A 784 44.25 1.28 27.71
N ARG A 785 44.89 2.31 28.26
CA ARG A 785 44.75 2.75 29.65
C ARG A 785 43.59 3.70 29.84
N ARG A 786 43.35 4.58 28.86
CA ARG A 786 42.24 5.53 28.87
C ARG A 786 41.88 5.94 27.45
N ALA A 787 40.59 6.11 27.19
CA ALA A 787 40.11 6.72 25.97
C ALA A 787 38.94 7.68 26.23
N GLU A 788 38.93 8.80 25.54
CA GLU A 788 37.84 9.77 25.59
C GLU A 788 37.59 10.38 24.20
N ALA A 789 36.33 10.62 23.86
CA ALA A 789 35.95 11.32 22.64
C ALA A 789 35.15 12.58 22.94
N ARG A 790 35.50 13.69 22.28
CA ARG A 790 34.83 14.99 22.44
C ARG A 790 34.64 15.70 21.10
N ILE A 791 33.64 16.57 21.05
CA ILE A 791 33.39 17.45 19.90
C ILE A 791 33.92 18.83 20.25
N GLU A 792 34.84 19.34 19.45
CA GLU A 792 35.52 20.62 19.67
C GLU A 792 35.77 21.29 18.30
N ASP A 793 35.37 22.55 18.15
CA ASP A 793 35.48 23.33 16.89
C ASP A 793 34.89 22.62 15.65
N GLY A 794 33.75 21.95 15.82
CA GLY A 794 33.12 21.18 14.73
C GLY A 794 33.91 19.95 14.28
N LYS A 795 34.92 19.53 15.05
CA LYS A 795 35.71 18.31 14.83
C LYS A 795 35.46 17.30 15.95
N LEU A 796 35.57 16.02 15.63
CA LEU A 796 35.57 14.96 16.61
C LEU A 796 37.01 14.60 16.96
N ARG A 797 37.37 14.68 18.23
CA ARG A 797 38.69 14.31 18.76
C ARG A 797 38.56 13.08 19.63
N ILE A 798 39.38 12.07 19.38
CA ILE A 798 39.47 10.84 20.17
C ILE A 798 40.88 10.79 20.76
N ARG A 799 40.98 11.02 22.08
CA ARG A 799 42.25 10.94 22.81
C ARG A 799 42.39 9.54 23.39
N VAL A 800 43.56 8.94 23.21
CA VAL A 800 43.88 7.59 23.66
C VAL A 800 45.24 7.59 24.35
N GLU A 801 45.25 7.08 25.58
CA GLU A 801 46.44 6.74 26.35
C GLU A 801 46.59 5.21 26.33
N ALA A 802 47.72 4.73 25.82
CA ALA A 802 47.97 3.30 25.62
C ALA A 802 49.43 2.93 25.91
N VAL A 803 49.69 1.63 26.00
CA VAL A 803 51.02 1.04 25.99
C VAL A 803 51.07 0.12 24.76
N VAL A 804 52.03 0.37 23.87
CA VAL A 804 52.28 -0.46 22.67
C VAL A 804 53.67 -1.05 22.80
N ASP A 805 53.76 -2.37 22.89
CA ASP A 805 55.02 -3.12 23.11
C ASP A 805 55.86 -2.59 24.29
N GLY A 806 55.18 -2.27 25.39
CA GLY A 806 55.82 -1.74 26.60
C GLY A 806 56.13 -0.23 26.56
N VAL A 807 55.88 0.46 25.45
CA VAL A 807 56.10 1.91 25.32
C VAL A 807 54.80 2.67 25.51
N ALA A 808 54.79 3.66 26.42
CA ALA A 808 53.66 4.54 26.61
C ALA A 808 53.43 5.45 25.38
N VAL A 809 52.18 5.50 24.90
CA VAL A 809 51.75 6.25 23.73
C VAL A 809 50.50 7.04 24.09
N GLU A 810 50.58 8.36 23.96
CA GLU A 810 49.43 9.25 24.09
C GLU A 810 49.16 9.95 22.76
N ARG A 811 47.97 9.75 22.19
CA ARG A 811 47.64 10.24 20.84
C ARG A 811 46.22 10.76 20.75
N GLU A 812 46.03 11.80 19.94
CA GLU A 812 44.72 12.36 19.62
C GLU A 812 44.42 12.19 18.13
N TYR A 813 43.36 11.43 17.82
CA TYR A 813 42.85 11.24 16.47
C TYR A 813 41.80 12.31 16.18
N THR A 814 41.96 13.05 15.08
CA THR A 814 41.04 14.14 14.72
C THR A 814 40.24 13.77 13.48
N PHE A 815 38.92 13.73 13.59
CA PHE A 815 37.97 13.61 12.48
C PHE A 815 37.32 14.97 12.17
N PHE A 816 37.26 15.30 10.88
CA PHE A 816 36.73 16.54 10.35
C PHE A 816 35.98 16.28 9.03
N ARG A 817 35.20 17.27 8.59
CA ARG A 817 34.57 17.27 7.25
C ARG A 817 35.50 17.97 6.27
N ASP A 818 35.80 17.34 5.15
CA ASP A 818 36.55 17.98 4.07
C ASP A 818 35.67 18.92 3.22
N ARG A 819 36.25 19.54 2.19
CA ARG A 819 35.53 20.46 1.28
C ARG A 819 34.34 19.81 0.55
N GLY A 820 34.26 18.47 0.49
CA GLY A 820 33.16 17.71 -0.09
C GLY A 820 32.18 17.17 0.94
N ASN A 821 32.22 17.67 2.18
CA ASN A 821 31.44 17.16 3.33
C ASN A 821 31.71 15.69 3.69
N LYS A 822 32.83 15.13 3.21
CA LYS A 822 33.21 13.75 3.50
C LYS A 822 33.97 13.69 4.82
N THR A 823 33.66 12.68 5.63
CA THR A 823 34.38 12.41 6.88
C THR A 823 35.81 11.96 6.58
N SER A 824 36.77 12.78 7.02
CA SER A 824 38.20 12.50 6.98
C SER A 824 38.76 12.53 8.39
N GLY A 825 39.63 11.58 8.72
CA GLY A 825 40.34 11.54 9.99
C GLY A 825 41.85 11.61 9.78
N ARG A 826 42.59 12.07 10.79
CA ARG A 826 44.05 12.04 10.77
C ARG A 826 44.66 11.91 12.17
N VAL A 827 45.89 11.38 12.21
CA VAL A 827 46.80 11.46 13.35
C VAL A 827 48.21 11.76 12.85
N LEU A 828 48.97 12.57 13.60
CA LEU A 828 50.34 12.94 13.26
C LEU A 828 51.34 12.08 14.02
N THR A 829 52.44 11.73 13.35
CA THR A 829 53.60 11.10 14.00
C THR A 829 54.49 12.15 14.66
N GLN A 830 55.13 11.79 15.78
CA GLN A 830 56.05 12.65 16.52
C GLN A 830 57.51 12.29 16.22
N ALA A 831 58.35 13.31 16.02
CA ALA A 831 59.78 13.11 15.73
C ALA A 831 60.61 12.78 16.97
N ASP A 832 60.16 13.30 18.11
CA ASP A 832 60.73 13.24 19.46
C ASP A 832 60.17 12.07 20.29
N ALA A 833 59.26 11.27 19.73
CA ALA A 833 58.78 10.05 20.36
C ALA A 833 59.94 9.04 20.58
N PRO A 834 59.85 8.14 21.59
CA PRO A 834 60.88 7.13 21.85
C PRO A 834 61.25 6.30 20.59
N GLY A 835 62.52 6.30 20.19
CA GLY A 835 62.96 5.61 18.96
C GLY A 835 62.72 6.39 17.65
N GLY A 836 62.22 7.62 17.74
CA GLY A 836 62.01 8.53 16.61
C GLY A 836 60.75 8.24 15.79
N ARG A 837 60.55 9.04 14.73
CA ARG A 837 59.31 9.05 13.92
C ARG A 837 58.93 7.68 13.32
N LYS A 838 59.89 6.90 12.85
CA LYS A 838 59.63 5.60 12.21
C LYS A 838 59.02 4.60 13.19
N GLU A 839 59.56 4.55 14.40
CA GLU A 839 59.04 3.70 15.47
C GLU A 839 57.69 4.20 15.99
N ASP A 840 57.49 5.51 16.02
CA ASP A 840 56.17 6.09 16.35
C ASP A 840 55.10 5.72 15.32
N LEU A 841 55.45 5.72 14.03
CA LEU A 841 54.56 5.29 12.96
C LEU A 841 54.17 3.82 13.12
N LYS A 842 55.11 2.92 13.41
CA LYS A 842 54.82 1.49 13.68
C LYS A 842 53.83 1.34 14.83
N ARG A 843 54.10 1.98 15.98
CA ARG A 843 53.19 1.95 17.14
C ARG A 843 51.82 2.53 16.84
N LEU A 844 51.76 3.61 16.06
CA LEU A 844 50.51 4.21 15.62
C LEU A 844 49.71 3.31 14.69
N LYS A 845 50.35 2.57 13.77
CA LYS A 845 49.65 1.59 12.92
C LYS A 845 49.07 0.45 13.76
N ALA A 846 49.81 -0.06 14.75
CA ALA A 846 49.32 -1.07 15.69
C ALA A 846 48.14 -0.56 16.54
N LEU A 847 48.29 0.62 17.16
CA LEU A 847 47.23 1.27 17.94
C LEU A 847 45.99 1.55 17.08
N SER A 848 46.18 2.03 15.85
CA SER A 848 45.09 2.28 14.91
C SER A 848 44.36 1.01 14.52
N THR A 849 45.07 -0.08 14.27
CA THR A 849 44.47 -1.39 13.95
C THR A 849 43.62 -1.90 15.10
N ALA A 850 44.06 -1.71 16.35
CA ALA A 850 43.28 -2.08 17.53
C ALA A 850 41.97 -1.25 17.67
N ILE A 851 42.01 0.05 17.36
CA ILE A 851 40.87 0.97 17.54
C ILE A 851 39.93 0.95 16.33
N PHE A 852 40.48 1.09 15.13
CA PHE A 852 39.76 1.36 13.87
C PHE A 852 39.68 0.16 12.93
N GLY A 853 40.28 -0.98 13.30
CA GLY A 853 40.21 -2.24 12.56
C GLY A 853 41.31 -2.41 11.51
N ASP A 854 41.92 -1.32 11.04
CA ASP A 854 43.15 -1.32 10.24
C ASP A 854 44.01 -0.07 10.52
N ALA A 855 45.20 -0.03 9.94
CA ALA A 855 46.21 1.00 10.22
C ALA A 855 45.91 2.38 9.62
N GLY A 856 44.94 2.51 8.70
CA GLY A 856 44.75 3.71 7.89
C GLY A 856 45.80 3.89 6.80
N SER A 857 45.66 4.97 6.01
CA SER A 857 46.55 5.26 4.88
C SER A 857 47.72 6.15 5.30
N GLU A 858 48.95 5.69 5.06
CA GLU A 858 50.14 6.50 5.25
C GLU A 858 50.23 7.61 4.18
N VAL A 859 50.41 8.85 4.63
CA VAL A 859 50.58 10.00 3.73
C VAL A 859 51.74 10.88 4.18
N THR A 860 52.19 11.75 3.28
CA THR A 860 53.21 12.77 3.59
C THR A 860 54.53 12.15 4.09
N GLY A 861 54.94 11.01 3.51
CA GLY A 861 56.19 10.32 3.85
C GLY A 861 56.25 9.84 5.31
N GLY A 862 55.15 9.24 5.79
CA GLY A 862 55.07 8.70 7.15
C GLY A 862 54.87 9.74 8.25
N ARG A 863 54.52 10.98 7.91
CA ARG A 863 54.27 12.04 8.90
C ARG A 863 52.84 12.03 9.47
N GLU A 864 51.91 11.43 8.75
CA GLU A 864 50.48 11.41 9.06
C GLU A 864 49.86 10.07 8.60
N LEU A 865 48.95 9.53 9.40
CA LEU A 865 48.02 8.48 8.98
C LEU A 865 46.64 9.11 8.75
N ARG A 866 45.99 8.74 7.65
CA ARG A 866 44.63 9.17 7.31
C ARG A 866 43.60 8.08 7.49
N TYR A 867 42.43 8.51 7.96
CA TYR A 867 41.27 7.69 8.20
C TYR A 867 40.06 8.23 7.43
N THR A 868 39.09 7.36 7.25
CA THR A 868 37.82 7.64 6.58
C THR A 868 36.66 7.38 7.52
N ARG A 869 35.43 7.71 7.09
CA ARG A 869 34.21 7.37 7.83
C ARG A 869 34.14 5.92 8.30
N ARG A 870 34.56 4.97 7.45
CA ARG A 870 34.57 3.53 7.78
C ARG A 870 35.36 3.23 9.06
N HIS A 871 36.50 3.89 9.23
CA HIS A 871 37.35 3.73 10.42
C HIS A 871 36.62 4.26 11.66
N LEU A 872 36.00 5.44 11.55
CA LEU A 872 35.22 6.02 12.63
C LEU A 872 34.04 5.11 13.04
N GLU A 873 33.30 4.58 12.06
CA GLU A 873 32.19 3.65 12.28
C GLU A 873 32.66 2.34 12.93
N HIS A 874 33.87 1.86 12.61
CA HIS A 874 34.47 0.73 13.33
C HIS A 874 34.75 1.04 14.80
N ALA A 875 35.28 2.23 15.09
CA ALA A 875 35.56 2.67 16.46
C ALA A 875 34.28 2.93 17.29
N MET A 876 33.13 3.15 16.64
CA MET A 876 31.83 3.31 17.32
C MET A 876 31.35 2.04 18.05
N ARG A 877 32.03 0.90 17.89
CA ARG A 877 31.77 -0.26 18.76
C ARG A 877 32.10 0.02 20.22
N PHE A 878 32.98 1.00 20.48
CA PHE A 878 33.39 1.38 21.82
C PHE A 878 32.51 2.49 22.38
N LYS A 879 32.02 2.31 23.61
CA LYS A 879 31.12 3.26 24.28
C LYS A 879 31.71 4.67 24.39
N GLU A 880 33.02 4.78 24.61
CA GLU A 880 33.73 6.05 24.76
C GLU A 880 33.77 6.87 23.47
N VAL A 881 33.61 6.23 22.31
CA VAL A 881 33.65 6.87 21.01
C VAL A 881 32.24 7.05 20.43
N LYS A 882 31.36 6.06 20.64
CA LYS A 882 30.05 5.96 19.98
C LYS A 882 29.24 7.24 20.09
N GLU A 883 28.98 7.71 21.30
CA GLU A 883 28.04 8.81 21.53
C GLU A 883 28.54 10.12 20.93
N ALA A 884 29.83 10.43 21.08
CA ALA A 884 30.45 11.61 20.51
C ALA A 884 30.49 11.53 18.97
N ALA A 885 30.82 10.36 18.42
CA ALA A 885 30.85 10.14 16.99
C ALA A 885 29.46 10.25 16.35
N GLU A 886 28.41 9.69 16.96
CA GLU A 886 27.04 9.83 16.47
C GLU A 886 26.56 11.28 16.50
N ARG A 887 26.79 11.99 17.61
CA ARG A 887 26.44 13.41 17.71
C ARG A 887 27.16 14.23 16.65
N TRP A 888 28.44 13.97 16.42
CA TRP A 888 29.23 14.67 15.42
C TRP A 888 28.80 14.34 13.97
N LEU A 889 28.42 13.09 13.70
CA LEU A 889 27.92 12.67 12.40
C LEU A 889 26.53 13.26 12.09
N ARG A 890 25.68 13.45 13.10
CA ARG A 890 24.32 14.03 12.97
C ARG A 890 24.31 15.56 12.85
N GLY A 891 25.28 16.27 13.44
CA GLY A 891 25.34 17.74 13.48
C GLY A 891 25.91 18.42 12.22
N GLY A 892 26.00 17.71 11.09
CA GLY A 892 26.55 18.19 9.82
C GLY A 892 25.53 18.83 8.88
#